data_AF-K6V1V6-F1
#
_entry.id   AF-K6V1V6-F1
#
_cell.length_a   1.000
_cell.length_b   1.000
_cell.length_c   1.000
_cell.angle_alpha   90.00
_cell.angle_beta   90.00
_cell.angle_gamma   90.00
#
_symmetry.space_group_name_H-M   'P 1'
#
loop_
_entity.id
_entity.type
_entity.pdbx_description
1 polymer ?
#
loop_
_entity_poly.entity_id
_entity_poly.type
_entity_poly.pdbx_seq_one_letter_code
_entity_poly.pdbx_strand_id
1 'polypeptide(L)'
;MLAELLSSYRAKPDVIVLGLARGGVPVAFEVAAALRAPLDAFIVRKLGLPDREEFAIGAVAAGGRIVLNDDVVRGLRVSPDQIRAVVERETRELERRETAYRGAKPPADVAGKTVILVDDGLATGASMRAAVIALRESEPAEIVVAVPAAPESTTRELASLADDVVCASMPTPFLAVGESYWDFSQTTDEEVRTLLATPTTRAEVAVEESPPDIIARVAVDCPGGVPPESVLDELIGDARIVLIGESSHGTHEFYEARAEITKWLIEHRGFTAVSAEADWPDAYRVNRWVHGLGRDHTADEALAGFERFPSWMWRNTVVRDFVTWMRHHNDSLADDDPTDRVGFYGLDLYSMHRSMQEVVGYLDTVDSVAAQRARARYSCFDRASDEDGQAYGYAAAFGAGPSCEREAVSQLAEIHRNELAYLSRDGIVAEDELFCAKQNAQTVRNAELYYRTMFRGRVTSWNVRDGHMAQTLDSLLDHLDAQRSTRARGPARIVVWAHNSHVGDARATEVGADGQLTLGQLVRQRHGDACRLIGFSTHSGTVTAADSWGGDAHRKVVRPALPGSIEEVFHDSGRQSFIVRSGDEQAAETLETVRLARAIGVIYLPATERQSHYYHVRPADQYDAMIHIDRTHALRPLEPTSLWIQGQTPETYPSGL
;
A
#
# COMPACT_ATOMS: atom_id res chain seq x y z
N MET A 1 14.44 -3.62 -19.16
CA MET A 1 13.76 -2.81 -18.13
C MET A 1 12.49 -2.09 -18.59
N LEU A 2 12.52 -0.92 -19.27
CA LEU A 2 11.26 -0.18 -19.58
C LEU A 2 10.27 -0.96 -20.46
N ALA A 3 10.77 -1.65 -21.49
CA ALA A 3 9.93 -2.46 -22.37
C ALA A 3 9.31 -3.68 -21.66
N GLU A 4 9.97 -4.27 -20.65
CA GLU A 4 9.42 -5.39 -19.86
C GLU A 4 8.22 -4.94 -19.02
N LEU A 5 8.27 -3.72 -18.48
CA LEU A 5 7.13 -3.14 -17.74
C LEU A 5 5.91 -2.93 -18.63
N LEU A 6 6.12 -2.77 -19.94
CA LEU A 6 5.07 -2.60 -20.94
C LEU A 6 4.72 -3.91 -21.67
N SER A 7 5.22 -5.05 -21.21
CA SER A 7 5.08 -6.35 -21.91
C SER A 7 3.62 -6.76 -22.16
N SER A 8 2.69 -6.33 -21.31
CA SER A 8 1.24 -6.51 -21.49
C SER A 8 0.68 -5.87 -22.77
N TYR A 9 1.40 -4.92 -23.39
CA TYR A 9 1.05 -4.30 -24.66
C TYR A 9 1.65 -5.01 -25.88
N ARG A 10 2.49 -6.03 -25.68
CA ARG A 10 3.21 -6.74 -26.75
C ARG A 10 2.23 -7.39 -27.74
N ALA A 11 2.48 -7.18 -29.02
CA ALA A 11 1.74 -7.74 -30.15
C ALA A 11 0.22 -7.44 -30.17
N LYS A 12 -0.24 -6.43 -29.42
CA LYS A 12 -1.62 -5.92 -29.54
C LYS A 12 -1.76 -5.10 -30.83
N PRO A 13 -2.79 -5.34 -31.65
CA PRO A 13 -2.93 -4.70 -32.97
C PRO A 13 -3.20 -3.19 -32.88
N ASP A 14 -3.77 -2.72 -31.78
CA ASP A 14 -4.21 -1.33 -31.59
C ASP A 14 -3.24 -0.49 -30.75
N VAL A 15 -2.01 -0.96 -30.55
CA VAL A 15 -0.96 -0.21 -29.83
C VAL A 15 -0.07 0.54 -30.81
N ILE A 16 0.24 1.81 -30.49
CA ILE A 16 1.24 2.61 -31.19
C ILE A 16 2.20 3.27 -30.19
N VAL A 17 3.48 3.28 -30.52
CA VAL A 17 4.51 3.92 -29.70
C VAL A 17 4.91 5.25 -30.33
N LEU A 18 4.83 6.32 -29.54
CA LEU A 18 5.20 7.67 -29.94
C LEU A 18 6.38 8.17 -29.12
N GLY A 19 7.51 8.45 -29.77
CA GLY A 19 8.66 9.06 -29.10
C GLY A 19 8.59 10.59 -29.10
N LEU A 20 8.74 11.23 -27.95
CA LEU A 20 8.88 12.69 -27.88
C LEU A 20 10.18 13.11 -28.54
N ALA A 21 10.09 13.90 -29.61
CA ALA A 21 11.27 14.34 -30.31
C ALA A 21 12.09 15.34 -29.48
N ARG A 22 13.39 15.16 -29.29
CA ARG A 22 14.28 14.20 -29.99
C ARG A 22 14.73 13.01 -29.16
N GLY A 23 15.08 13.23 -27.90
CA GLY A 23 15.73 12.22 -27.05
C GLY A 23 14.85 11.02 -26.72
N GLY A 24 13.53 11.18 -26.73
CA GLY A 24 12.58 10.09 -26.56
C GLY A 24 12.53 9.09 -27.71
N VAL A 25 12.96 9.44 -28.93
CA VAL A 25 12.82 8.56 -30.11
C VAL A 25 13.70 7.30 -30.03
N PRO A 26 14.99 7.37 -29.65
CA PRO A 26 15.79 6.17 -29.38
C PRO A 26 15.15 5.22 -28.37
N VAL A 27 14.65 5.74 -27.25
CA VAL A 27 13.98 4.91 -26.24
C VAL A 27 12.67 4.32 -26.79
N ALA A 28 11.88 5.13 -27.49
CA ALA A 28 10.64 4.71 -28.14
C ALA A 28 10.89 3.60 -29.18
N PHE A 29 12.01 3.65 -29.89
CA PHE A 29 12.38 2.61 -30.86
C PHE A 29 12.58 1.25 -30.17
N GLU A 30 13.35 1.21 -29.09
CA GLU A 30 13.56 -0.02 -28.31
C GLU A 30 12.25 -0.55 -27.72
N VAL A 31 11.40 0.33 -27.18
CA VAL A 31 10.06 -0.03 -26.70
C VAL A 31 9.21 -0.59 -27.84
N ALA A 32 9.12 0.10 -28.97
CA ALA A 32 8.32 -0.32 -30.13
C ALA A 32 8.79 -1.66 -30.71
N ALA A 33 10.11 -1.87 -30.80
CA ALA A 33 10.71 -3.12 -31.26
C ALA A 33 10.38 -4.28 -30.32
N ALA A 34 10.53 -4.08 -29.01
CA ALA A 34 10.24 -5.09 -28.00
C ALA A 34 8.73 -5.44 -27.92
N LEU A 35 7.85 -4.47 -28.17
CA LEU A 35 6.40 -4.66 -28.18
C LEU A 35 5.85 -5.11 -29.54
N ARG A 36 6.66 -5.06 -30.61
CA ARG A 36 6.24 -5.27 -32.00
C ARG A 36 5.14 -4.29 -32.45
N ALA A 37 5.22 -3.07 -31.96
CA ALA A 37 4.25 -2.00 -32.26
C ALA A 37 4.84 -1.01 -33.29
N PRO A 38 3.99 -0.31 -34.08
CA PRO A 38 4.43 0.78 -34.93
C PRO A 38 5.06 1.92 -34.12
N LEU A 39 6.15 2.49 -34.63
CA LEU A 39 6.82 3.66 -34.08
C LEU A 39 6.51 4.90 -34.94
N ASP A 40 6.19 6.03 -34.29
CA ASP A 40 6.25 7.37 -34.90
C ASP A 40 6.84 8.38 -33.89
N ALA A 41 7.23 9.55 -34.36
CA ALA A 41 7.66 10.65 -33.49
C ALA A 41 6.47 11.56 -33.15
N PHE A 42 6.38 12.04 -31.92
CA PHE A 42 5.45 13.09 -31.52
C PHE A 42 6.23 14.38 -31.25
N ILE A 43 5.89 15.44 -31.99
CA ILE A 43 6.58 16.73 -31.88
C ILE A 43 5.68 17.70 -31.14
N VAL A 44 6.16 18.14 -29.98
CA VAL A 44 5.52 19.16 -29.15
C VAL A 44 6.53 20.28 -28.88
N ARG A 45 6.05 21.52 -28.86
CA ARG A 45 6.83 22.70 -28.51
C ARG A 45 6.18 23.43 -27.34
N LYS A 46 6.99 23.74 -26.33
CA LYS A 46 6.58 24.55 -25.18
C LYS A 46 6.38 26.00 -25.61
N LEU A 47 5.25 26.59 -25.26
CA LEU A 47 5.01 28.02 -25.41
C LEU A 47 5.55 28.70 -24.16
N GLY A 48 6.78 29.20 -24.23
CA GLY A 48 7.41 29.97 -23.15
C GLY A 48 6.95 31.42 -23.11
N LEU A 49 7.03 32.07 -21.95
CA LEU A 49 6.81 33.51 -21.88
C LEU A 49 7.88 34.29 -22.65
N PRO A 50 7.51 35.40 -23.31
CA PRO A 50 8.50 36.36 -23.79
C PRO A 50 9.46 36.76 -22.67
N ASP A 51 10.76 36.78 -22.97
CA ASP A 51 11.87 37.10 -22.05
C ASP A 51 12.11 36.11 -20.88
N ARG A 52 11.29 35.06 -20.74
CA ARG A 52 11.44 33.99 -19.74
C ARG A 52 10.99 32.63 -20.30
N GLU A 53 11.71 32.16 -21.30
CA GLU A 53 11.36 30.95 -22.07
C GLU A 53 11.27 29.66 -21.22
N GLU A 54 11.88 29.67 -20.04
CA GLU A 54 11.77 28.57 -19.06
C GLU A 54 10.35 28.40 -18.50
N PHE A 55 9.58 29.49 -18.36
CA PHE A 55 8.23 29.46 -17.81
C PHE A 55 7.20 29.19 -18.91
N ALA A 56 6.61 27.99 -18.90
CA ALA A 56 5.61 27.56 -19.87
C ALA A 56 4.23 28.20 -19.59
N ILE A 57 3.64 28.85 -20.59
CA ILE A 57 2.24 29.29 -20.58
C ILE A 57 1.33 28.31 -21.33
N GLY A 58 1.91 27.36 -22.05
CA GLY A 58 1.19 26.39 -22.85
C GLY A 58 2.12 25.55 -23.71
N ALA A 59 1.55 24.91 -24.73
CA ALA A 59 2.28 24.18 -25.75
C ALA A 59 1.55 24.18 -27.10
N VAL A 60 2.31 23.95 -28.17
CA VAL A 60 1.79 23.71 -29.51
C VAL A 60 2.26 22.32 -29.99
N ALA A 61 1.35 21.59 -30.61
CA ALA A 61 1.59 20.25 -31.13
C ALA A 61 1.30 20.17 -32.64
N ALA A 62 1.74 19.06 -33.25
CA ALA A 62 1.43 18.68 -34.62
C ALA A 62 -0.06 18.87 -34.96
N GLY A 63 -0.32 19.43 -36.15
CA GLY A 63 -1.67 19.79 -36.62
C GLY A 63 -2.16 21.18 -36.22
N GLY A 64 -1.29 22.05 -35.68
CA GLY A 64 -1.62 23.43 -35.32
C GLY A 64 -2.42 23.58 -34.02
N ARG A 65 -2.45 22.54 -33.19
CA ARG A 65 -3.19 22.50 -31.92
C ARG A 65 -2.41 23.22 -30.83
N ILE A 66 -3.09 24.12 -30.13
CA ILE A 66 -2.51 25.00 -29.12
C ILE A 66 -3.24 24.76 -27.80
N VAL A 67 -2.48 24.39 -26.78
CA VAL A 67 -2.95 24.18 -25.40
C VAL A 67 -2.38 25.29 -24.53
N LEU A 68 -3.23 26.03 -23.82
CA LEU A 68 -2.81 27.09 -22.90
C LEU A 68 -3.20 26.75 -21.47
N ASN A 69 -2.38 27.18 -20.50
CA ASN A 69 -2.72 27.14 -19.09
C ASN A 69 -3.39 28.45 -18.69
N ASP A 70 -4.72 28.44 -18.61
CA ASP A 70 -5.53 29.63 -18.35
C ASP A 70 -5.20 30.32 -17.00
N ASP A 71 -4.84 29.55 -15.98
CA ASP A 71 -4.50 30.09 -14.66
C ASP A 71 -3.17 30.85 -14.69
N VAL A 72 -2.18 30.32 -15.42
CA VAL A 72 -0.88 30.98 -15.62
C VAL A 72 -1.03 32.22 -16.49
N VAL A 73 -1.80 32.13 -17.57
CA VAL A 73 -2.09 33.26 -18.48
C VAL A 73 -2.76 34.40 -17.72
N ARG A 74 -3.76 34.10 -16.87
CA ARG A 74 -4.45 35.08 -16.03
C ARG A 74 -3.54 35.65 -14.94
N GLY A 75 -2.81 34.79 -14.23
CA GLY A 75 -1.92 35.16 -13.13
C GLY A 75 -0.79 36.09 -13.56
N LEU A 76 -0.25 35.88 -14.77
CA LEU A 76 0.86 36.66 -15.32
C LEU A 76 0.41 37.80 -16.25
N ARG A 77 -0.91 37.98 -16.45
CA ARG A 77 -1.51 39.02 -17.31
C ARG A 77 -0.89 39.05 -18.72
N VAL A 78 -0.69 37.87 -19.30
CA VAL A 78 -0.09 37.74 -20.64
C VAL A 78 -1.09 38.24 -21.68
N SER A 79 -0.65 39.14 -22.56
CA SER A 79 -1.55 39.71 -23.58
C SER A 79 -1.84 38.71 -24.71
N PRO A 80 -3.01 38.80 -25.37
CA PRO A 80 -3.32 37.97 -26.54
C PRO A 80 -2.30 38.10 -27.67
N ASP A 81 -1.68 39.27 -27.85
CA ASP A 81 -0.67 39.50 -28.88
C ASP A 81 0.67 38.84 -28.52
N GLN A 82 1.04 38.81 -27.23
CA GLN A 82 2.21 38.06 -26.76
C GLN A 82 2.04 36.56 -26.98
N ILE A 83 0.86 36.03 -26.67
CA ILE A 83 0.53 34.61 -26.91
C ILE A 83 0.63 34.31 -28.41
N ARG A 84 0.02 35.14 -29.27
CA ARG A 84 0.05 34.94 -30.74
C ARG A 84 1.48 34.92 -31.28
N ALA A 85 2.34 35.84 -30.83
CA ALA A 85 3.73 35.92 -31.28
C ALA A 85 4.55 34.67 -30.90
N VAL A 86 4.38 34.17 -29.67
CA VAL A 86 5.05 32.93 -29.22
C VAL A 86 4.52 31.72 -29.99
N VAL A 87 3.20 31.62 -30.15
CA VAL A 87 2.56 30.55 -30.94
C VAL A 87 3.09 30.53 -32.35
N GLU A 88 3.07 31.65 -33.09
CA GLU A 88 3.56 31.70 -34.47
C GLU A 88 5.02 31.27 -34.59
N ARG A 89 5.87 31.69 -33.64
CA ARG A 89 7.28 31.32 -33.61
C ARG A 89 7.47 29.82 -33.39
N GLU A 90 6.82 29.27 -32.37
CA GLU A 90 6.95 27.85 -32.04
C GLU A 90 6.27 26.94 -33.07
N THR A 91 5.17 27.37 -33.70
CA THR A 91 4.52 26.64 -34.80
C THR A 91 5.43 26.52 -36.01
N ARG A 92 6.14 27.60 -36.42
CA ARG A 92 7.08 27.53 -37.56
C ARG A 92 8.22 26.55 -37.32
N GLU A 93 8.76 26.52 -36.10
CA GLU A 93 9.80 25.55 -35.75
C GLU A 93 9.23 24.13 -35.66
N LEU A 94 7.99 23.96 -35.20
CA LEU A 94 7.30 22.67 -35.20
C LEU A 94 7.13 22.13 -36.63
N GLU A 95 6.61 22.94 -37.56
CA GLU A 95 6.42 22.58 -38.97
C GLU A 95 7.75 22.21 -39.66
N ARG A 96 8.83 22.94 -39.35
CA ARG A 96 10.18 22.63 -39.83
C ARG A 96 10.62 21.23 -39.38
N ARG A 97 10.39 20.88 -38.11
CA ARG A 97 10.77 19.57 -37.55
C ARG A 97 9.88 18.44 -38.06
N GLU A 98 8.57 18.67 -38.20
CA GLU A 98 7.67 17.69 -38.81
C GLU A 98 8.12 17.35 -40.24
N THR A 99 8.43 18.37 -41.03
CA THR A 99 8.96 18.19 -42.39
C THR A 99 10.29 17.45 -42.37
N ALA A 100 11.17 17.76 -41.42
CA ALA A 100 12.48 17.14 -41.30
C ALA A 100 12.44 15.66 -40.88
N TYR A 101 11.47 15.23 -40.06
CA TYR A 101 11.38 13.85 -39.56
C TYR A 101 10.47 12.96 -40.40
N ARG A 102 9.30 13.45 -40.83
CA ARG A 102 8.32 12.65 -41.57
C ARG A 102 8.36 12.83 -43.09
N GLY A 103 9.00 13.88 -43.59
CA GLY A 103 8.99 14.19 -45.03
C GLY A 103 7.55 14.38 -45.53
N ALA A 104 7.10 13.49 -46.43
CA ALA A 104 5.74 13.50 -46.99
C ALA A 104 4.77 12.52 -46.30
N LYS A 105 5.20 11.78 -45.27
CA LYS A 105 4.31 10.84 -44.57
C LYS A 105 3.34 11.60 -43.64
N PRO A 106 2.05 11.25 -43.61
CA PRO A 106 1.13 11.82 -42.64
C PRO A 106 1.50 11.38 -41.21
N PRO A 107 1.09 12.15 -40.18
CA PRO A 107 1.15 11.70 -38.79
C PRO A 107 0.44 10.36 -38.61
N ALA A 108 0.92 9.54 -37.68
CA ALA A 108 0.21 8.31 -37.35
C ALA A 108 -1.21 8.58 -36.82
N ASP A 109 -2.16 7.75 -37.26
CA ASP A 109 -3.52 7.77 -36.75
C ASP A 109 -3.59 7.10 -35.38
N VAL A 110 -4.00 7.87 -34.37
CA VAL A 110 -4.04 7.48 -32.95
C VAL A 110 -5.47 7.33 -32.43
N ALA A 111 -6.50 7.67 -33.22
CA ALA A 111 -7.88 7.63 -32.77
C ALA A 111 -8.30 6.20 -32.43
N GLY A 112 -8.88 6.00 -31.24
CA GLY A 112 -9.31 4.69 -30.75
C GLY A 112 -8.18 3.69 -30.45
N LYS A 113 -6.91 4.12 -30.45
CA LYS A 113 -5.75 3.26 -30.16
C LYS A 113 -5.18 3.49 -28.77
N THR A 114 -4.42 2.52 -28.27
CA THR A 114 -3.55 2.71 -27.10
C THR A 114 -2.25 3.37 -27.54
N VAL A 115 -2.00 4.57 -27.05
CA VAL A 115 -0.80 5.36 -27.37
C VAL A 115 0.19 5.25 -26.21
N ILE A 116 1.34 4.64 -26.46
CA ILE A 116 2.47 4.62 -25.52
C ILE A 116 3.39 5.79 -25.87
N LEU A 117 3.37 6.83 -25.04
CA LEU A 117 4.11 8.07 -25.21
C LEU A 117 5.42 8.02 -24.42
N VAL A 118 6.53 7.97 -25.15
CA VAL A 118 7.86 7.68 -24.59
C VAL A 118 8.78 8.90 -24.64
N ASP A 119 9.54 9.13 -23.57
CA ASP A 119 10.64 10.11 -23.52
C ASP A 119 11.88 9.49 -22.86
N ASP A 120 13.04 10.14 -23.00
CA ASP A 120 14.31 9.67 -22.38
C ASP A 120 14.34 9.84 -20.85
N GLY A 121 13.49 10.70 -20.32
CA GLY A 121 13.24 10.83 -18.90
C GLY A 121 12.44 12.08 -18.60
N LEU A 122 12.03 12.26 -17.35
CA LEU A 122 11.30 13.44 -16.94
C LEU A 122 12.06 14.15 -15.85
N ALA A 123 12.37 15.43 -16.03
CA ALA A 123 12.85 16.27 -14.94
C ALA A 123 11.69 17.03 -14.27
N THR A 124 10.90 17.75 -15.09
CA THR A 124 9.74 18.53 -14.65
C THR A 124 8.43 18.06 -15.28
N GLY A 125 8.49 17.17 -16.26
CA GLY A 125 7.31 16.63 -16.96
C GLY A 125 6.57 17.61 -17.86
N ALA A 126 6.99 18.87 -17.98
CA ALA A 126 6.23 19.90 -18.70
C ALA A 126 5.98 19.57 -20.19
N SER A 127 6.99 19.06 -20.90
CA SER A 127 6.86 18.63 -22.30
C SER A 127 5.92 17.42 -22.43
N MET A 128 6.02 16.47 -21.51
CA MET A 128 5.16 15.29 -21.48
C MET A 128 3.70 15.65 -21.20
N ARG A 129 3.45 16.52 -20.21
CA ARG A 129 2.12 17.05 -19.89
C ARG A 129 1.47 17.73 -21.09
N ALA A 130 2.23 18.58 -21.78
CA ALA A 130 1.79 19.22 -23.01
C ALA A 130 1.43 18.20 -24.10
N ALA A 131 2.25 17.16 -24.26
CA ALA A 131 2.01 16.11 -25.24
C ALA A 131 0.75 15.29 -24.92
N VAL A 132 0.55 14.90 -23.65
CA VAL A 132 -0.66 14.19 -23.20
C VAL A 132 -1.92 14.99 -23.48
N ILE A 133 -1.95 16.29 -23.13
CA ILE A 133 -3.12 17.14 -23.36
C ILE A 133 -3.42 17.27 -24.86
N ALA A 134 -2.38 17.47 -25.69
CA ALA A 134 -2.56 17.56 -27.14
C ALA A 134 -3.01 16.23 -27.78
N LEU A 135 -2.56 15.09 -27.25
CA LEU A 135 -2.96 13.76 -27.72
C LEU A 135 -4.40 13.44 -27.36
N ARG A 136 -4.91 13.87 -26.20
CA ARG A 136 -6.31 13.65 -25.79
C ARG A 136 -7.33 14.21 -26.79
N GLU A 137 -7.03 15.33 -27.45
CA GLU A 137 -7.90 15.89 -28.51
C GLU A 137 -7.99 15.00 -29.76
N SER A 138 -7.08 14.03 -29.92
CA SER A 138 -7.11 13.06 -31.03
C SER A 138 -7.90 11.79 -30.70
N GLU A 139 -8.60 11.78 -29.56
CA GLU A 139 -9.46 10.68 -29.08
C GLU A 139 -8.79 9.28 -29.09
N PRO A 140 -7.58 9.12 -28.53
CA PRO A 140 -7.03 7.78 -28.30
C PRO A 140 -7.89 7.04 -27.28
N ALA A 141 -7.92 5.70 -27.38
CA ALA A 141 -8.61 4.87 -26.40
C ALA A 141 -7.89 4.90 -25.04
N GLU A 142 -6.57 5.00 -25.05
CA GLU A 142 -5.71 4.99 -23.86
C GLU A 142 -4.42 5.76 -24.14
N ILE A 143 -3.90 6.51 -23.16
CA ILE A 143 -2.58 7.16 -23.19
C ILE A 143 -1.75 6.63 -22.03
N VAL A 144 -0.67 5.93 -22.35
CA VAL A 144 0.32 5.41 -21.41
C VAL A 144 1.59 6.24 -21.53
N VAL A 145 2.00 6.93 -20.48
CA VAL A 145 3.30 7.61 -20.45
C VAL A 145 4.36 6.61 -20.02
N ALA A 146 5.46 6.49 -20.74
CA ALA A 146 6.52 5.54 -20.43
C ALA A 146 7.91 6.20 -20.46
N VAL A 147 8.64 6.17 -19.35
CA VAL A 147 9.98 6.80 -19.25
C VAL A 147 10.98 5.96 -18.45
N PRO A 148 12.28 5.99 -18.79
CA PRO A 148 13.29 5.25 -18.06
C PRO A 148 13.54 5.79 -16.65
N ALA A 149 13.60 7.12 -16.49
CA ALA A 149 13.87 7.75 -15.20
C ALA A 149 13.08 9.05 -15.00
N ALA A 150 12.51 9.23 -13.81
CA ALA A 150 11.80 10.45 -13.42
C ALA A 150 11.76 10.62 -11.89
N PRO A 151 11.69 11.87 -11.36
CA PRO A 151 11.30 12.09 -9.98
C PRO A 151 9.86 11.65 -9.75
N GLU A 152 9.62 11.06 -8.59
CA GLU A 152 8.31 10.59 -8.15
C GLU A 152 7.23 11.69 -8.18
N SER A 153 7.59 12.92 -7.81
CA SER A 153 6.64 14.04 -7.83
C SER A 153 6.09 14.32 -9.24
N THR A 154 6.90 14.11 -10.28
CA THR A 154 6.51 14.33 -11.67
C THR A 154 5.67 13.17 -12.20
N THR A 155 5.99 11.92 -11.85
CA THR A 155 5.18 10.75 -12.24
C THR A 155 3.79 10.83 -11.64
N ARG A 156 3.68 11.24 -10.36
CA ARG A 156 2.41 11.46 -9.66
C ARG A 156 1.56 12.56 -10.29
N GLU A 157 2.16 13.67 -10.72
CA GLU A 157 1.42 14.74 -11.43
C GLU A 157 0.87 14.23 -12.77
N LEU A 158 1.67 13.51 -13.55
CA LEU A 158 1.25 12.98 -14.85
C LEU A 158 0.20 11.86 -14.74
N ALA A 159 0.20 11.08 -13.65
CA ALA A 159 -0.80 10.05 -13.39
C ALA A 159 -2.23 10.61 -13.22
N SER A 160 -2.37 11.94 -13.05
CA SER A 160 -3.67 12.62 -13.06
C SER A 160 -4.17 12.99 -14.46
N LEU A 161 -3.31 12.87 -15.49
CA LEU A 161 -3.58 13.32 -16.87
C LEU A 161 -3.59 12.17 -17.89
N ALA A 162 -2.68 11.21 -17.71
CA ALA A 162 -2.60 9.99 -18.51
C ALA A 162 -3.43 8.85 -17.90
N ASP A 163 -3.75 7.82 -18.69
CA ASP A 163 -4.45 6.63 -18.19
C ASP A 163 -3.51 5.75 -17.36
N ASP A 164 -2.23 5.72 -17.73
CA ASP A 164 -1.17 5.13 -16.92
C ASP A 164 0.19 5.84 -17.11
N VAL A 165 1.06 5.69 -16.12
CA VAL A 165 2.44 6.22 -16.13
C VAL A 165 3.39 5.11 -15.66
N VAL A 166 4.21 4.63 -16.59
CA VAL A 166 5.22 3.60 -16.38
C VAL A 166 6.60 4.25 -16.30
N CYS A 167 7.24 4.17 -15.14
CA CYS A 167 8.59 4.67 -14.93
C CYS A 167 9.51 3.52 -14.51
N ALA A 168 10.58 3.28 -15.26
CA ALA A 168 11.47 2.15 -14.96
C ALA A 168 12.32 2.37 -13.69
N SER A 169 12.68 3.62 -13.39
CA SER A 169 13.47 3.98 -12.21
C SER A 169 13.07 5.35 -11.66
N MET A 170 12.96 5.47 -10.33
CA MET A 170 12.66 6.73 -9.65
C MET A 170 13.77 7.06 -8.63
N PRO A 171 14.96 7.51 -9.08
CA PRO A 171 16.08 7.71 -8.18
C PRO A 171 15.84 8.87 -7.21
N THR A 172 16.29 8.70 -5.96
CA THR A 172 16.20 9.74 -4.91
C THR A 172 17.56 9.94 -4.25
N PRO A 173 18.15 11.15 -4.29
CA PRO A 173 17.63 12.37 -4.94
C PRO A 173 17.72 12.30 -6.47
N PHE A 174 16.68 12.80 -7.16
CA PHE A 174 16.73 13.00 -8.60
C PHE A 174 17.44 14.32 -8.91
N LEU A 175 18.55 14.27 -9.66
CA LEU A 175 19.31 15.46 -10.04
C LEU A 175 19.02 15.89 -11.48
N ALA A 176 19.20 14.98 -12.43
CA ALA A 176 18.96 15.19 -13.86
C ALA A 176 18.71 13.86 -14.56
N VAL A 177 18.04 13.91 -15.71
CA VAL A 177 17.80 12.71 -16.56
C VAL A 177 19.12 12.04 -16.94
N GLY A 178 20.11 12.83 -17.37
CA GLY A 178 21.39 12.29 -17.86
C GLY A 178 22.22 11.51 -16.84
N GLU A 179 21.99 11.70 -15.53
CA GLU A 179 22.67 10.92 -14.48
C GLU A 179 22.18 9.46 -14.41
N SER A 180 21.03 9.18 -15.04
CA SER A 180 20.51 7.81 -15.15
C SER A 180 21.09 7.05 -16.34
N TYR A 181 21.97 7.68 -17.12
CA TYR A 181 22.56 7.14 -18.35
C TYR A 181 24.09 7.13 -18.29
N TRP A 182 24.68 6.04 -18.76
CA TRP A 182 26.13 5.99 -18.99
C TRP A 182 26.57 6.84 -20.18
N ASP A 183 25.74 6.89 -21.23
CA ASP A 183 25.89 7.75 -22.41
C ASP A 183 24.61 8.57 -22.59
N PHE A 184 24.73 9.88 -22.43
CA PHE A 184 23.64 10.84 -22.64
C PHE A 184 23.98 11.86 -23.71
N SER A 185 24.63 11.38 -24.79
CA SER A 185 24.91 12.19 -25.97
C SER A 185 23.64 12.68 -26.66
N GLN A 186 23.73 13.85 -27.28
CA GLN A 186 22.58 14.51 -27.87
C GLN A 186 22.10 13.78 -29.14
N THR A 187 20.85 13.30 -29.12
CA THR A 187 20.21 12.68 -30.29
C THR A 187 20.12 13.64 -31.47
N THR A 188 20.61 13.20 -32.63
CA THR A 188 20.65 14.01 -33.85
C THR A 188 19.37 13.86 -34.69
N ASP A 189 19.07 14.84 -35.56
CA ASP A 189 17.93 14.72 -36.47
C ASP A 189 18.08 13.54 -37.46
N GLU A 190 19.32 13.18 -37.80
CA GLU A 190 19.62 12.05 -38.69
C GLU A 190 19.37 10.69 -38.01
N GLU A 191 19.71 10.61 -36.74
CA GLU A 191 19.43 9.45 -35.90
C GLU A 191 17.92 9.23 -35.77
N VAL A 192 17.15 10.28 -35.48
CA VAL A 192 15.68 10.24 -35.45
C VAL A 192 15.11 9.71 -36.77
N ARG A 193 15.57 10.23 -37.92
CA ARG A 193 15.13 9.73 -39.25
C ARG A 193 15.46 8.27 -39.47
N THR A 194 16.67 7.85 -39.07
CA THR A 194 17.13 6.47 -39.22
C THR A 194 16.25 5.51 -38.42
N LEU A 195 15.95 5.85 -37.17
CA LEU A 195 15.10 5.05 -36.30
C LEU A 195 13.65 4.98 -36.82
N LEU A 196 13.07 6.11 -37.24
CA LEU A 196 11.71 6.14 -37.81
C LEU A 196 11.58 5.39 -39.15
N ALA A 197 12.68 5.22 -39.89
CA ALA A 197 12.71 4.43 -41.13
C ALA A 197 12.92 2.93 -40.87
N THR A 198 13.40 2.56 -39.68
CA THR A 198 13.73 1.17 -39.32
C THR A 198 12.47 0.45 -38.83
N PRO A 199 12.07 -0.69 -39.42
CA PRO A 199 10.85 -1.40 -39.02
C PRO A 199 10.96 -2.00 -37.61
N THR A 200 10.00 -1.66 -36.74
CA THR A 200 9.86 -2.24 -35.38
C THR A 200 8.88 -3.41 -35.30
N THR A 201 8.09 -3.62 -36.37
CA THR A 201 7.06 -4.68 -36.44
C THR A 201 7.56 -5.98 -37.06
N ARG A 202 8.82 -6.03 -37.49
CA ARG A 202 9.46 -7.22 -38.08
C ARG A 202 10.84 -7.46 -37.48
N ALA A 203 10.90 -8.31 -36.47
CA ALA A 203 12.07 -9.12 -36.13
C ALA A 203 11.66 -10.33 -35.29
N GLU A 204 12.07 -11.53 -35.71
CA GLU A 204 12.23 -12.68 -34.84
C GLU A 204 13.42 -12.40 -33.91
N VAL A 205 13.18 -11.71 -32.81
CA VAL A 205 14.15 -11.66 -31.70
C VAL A 205 13.99 -12.96 -30.91
N ALA A 206 15.10 -13.57 -30.52
CA ALA A 206 15.12 -14.73 -29.63
C ALA A 206 14.19 -14.47 -28.44
N VAL A 207 13.32 -15.43 -28.12
CA VAL A 207 12.41 -15.32 -26.98
C VAL A 207 13.27 -15.36 -25.73
N GLU A 208 13.67 -14.19 -25.23
CA GLU A 208 14.07 -14.07 -23.83
C GLU A 208 12.90 -14.55 -22.98
N GLU A 209 13.21 -15.36 -21.98
CA GLU A 209 12.23 -15.95 -21.07
C GLU A 209 11.49 -14.82 -20.36
N SER A 210 10.15 -14.85 -20.41
CA SER A 210 9.36 -13.75 -19.87
C SER A 210 9.33 -13.81 -18.33
N PRO A 211 9.13 -12.67 -17.64
CA PRO A 211 8.99 -12.68 -16.19
C PRO A 211 7.94 -13.67 -15.66
N PRO A 212 6.75 -13.83 -16.30
CA PRO A 212 5.80 -14.88 -15.93
C PRO A 212 6.36 -16.31 -16.04
N ASP A 213 7.15 -16.62 -17.06
CA ASP A 213 7.78 -17.95 -17.24
C ASP A 213 8.80 -18.23 -16.12
N ILE A 214 9.59 -17.21 -15.75
CA ILE A 214 10.53 -17.28 -14.63
C ILE A 214 9.78 -17.57 -13.32
N ILE A 215 8.73 -16.80 -13.04
CA ILE A 215 7.88 -17.01 -11.86
C ILE A 215 7.26 -18.41 -11.88
N ALA A 216 6.72 -18.87 -13.01
CA ALA A 216 6.10 -20.19 -13.13
C ALA A 216 7.08 -21.32 -12.79
N ARG A 217 8.38 -21.15 -13.07
CA ARG A 217 9.43 -22.12 -12.72
C ARG A 217 9.79 -22.09 -11.23
N VAL A 218 10.00 -20.91 -10.65
CA VAL A 218 10.51 -20.79 -9.27
C VAL A 218 9.42 -20.91 -8.20
N ALA A 219 8.17 -20.62 -8.57
CA ALA A 219 7.04 -20.63 -7.65
C ALA A 219 6.84 -22.03 -7.05
N VAL A 220 6.50 -22.07 -5.77
CA VAL A 220 6.10 -23.31 -5.08
C VAL A 220 4.60 -23.26 -4.84
N ASP A 221 3.89 -24.33 -5.19
CA ASP A 221 2.42 -24.37 -5.04
C ASP A 221 2.02 -24.26 -3.57
N CYS A 222 1.01 -23.42 -3.32
CA CYS A 222 0.46 -23.14 -1.99
C CYS A 222 -1.06 -23.22 -2.03
N PRO A 223 -1.67 -24.42 -2.09
CA PRO A 223 -3.12 -24.54 -2.13
C PRO A 223 -3.79 -23.75 -1.02
N GLY A 224 -4.76 -22.89 -1.37
CA GLY A 224 -5.43 -22.00 -0.40
C GLY A 224 -4.53 -20.91 0.21
N GLY A 225 -3.38 -20.62 -0.39
CA GLY A 225 -2.40 -19.67 0.15
C GLY A 225 -1.54 -20.23 1.28
N VAL A 226 -1.59 -21.54 1.58
CA VAL A 226 -0.80 -22.16 2.64
C VAL A 226 0.43 -22.85 2.03
N PRO A 227 1.66 -22.38 2.32
CA PRO A 227 2.86 -23.00 1.76
C PRO A 227 3.13 -24.38 2.38
N PRO A 228 3.82 -25.28 1.64
CA PRO A 228 4.26 -26.56 2.19
C PRO A 228 5.12 -26.37 3.44
N GLU A 229 5.00 -27.27 4.42
CA GLU A 229 5.69 -27.16 5.70
C GLU A 229 7.21 -27.00 5.56
N SER A 230 7.85 -27.67 4.59
CA SER A 230 9.28 -27.52 4.33
C SER A 230 9.67 -26.11 3.88
N VAL A 231 8.80 -25.45 3.11
CA VAL A 231 9.02 -24.06 2.64
C VAL A 231 8.80 -23.08 3.78
N LEU A 232 7.74 -23.28 4.59
CA LEU A 232 7.55 -22.52 5.82
C LEU A 232 8.73 -22.74 6.78
N ASP A 233 9.28 -23.95 6.84
CA ASP A 233 10.38 -24.26 7.74
C ASP A 233 11.62 -23.42 7.45
N GLU A 234 12.03 -23.46 6.18
CA GLU A 234 13.15 -22.70 5.64
C GLU A 234 12.93 -21.18 5.70
N LEU A 235 11.75 -20.70 5.30
CA LEU A 235 11.43 -19.27 5.28
C LEU A 235 11.50 -18.67 6.70
N ILE A 236 10.91 -19.36 7.67
CA ILE A 236 10.77 -18.84 9.03
C ILE A 236 12.08 -18.97 9.82
N GLY A 237 12.81 -20.08 9.66
CA GLY A 237 14.04 -20.34 10.40
C GLY A 237 13.92 -20.05 11.91
N ASP A 238 14.84 -19.25 12.43
CA ASP A 238 14.88 -18.84 13.84
C ASP A 238 14.19 -17.49 14.11
N ALA A 239 13.39 -16.98 13.17
CA ALA A 239 12.72 -15.69 13.32
C ALA A 239 11.81 -15.66 14.56
N ARG A 240 11.94 -14.61 15.36
CA ARG A 240 11.09 -14.35 16.52
C ARG A 240 9.78 -13.68 16.14
N ILE A 241 9.78 -12.89 15.08
CA ILE A 241 8.63 -12.09 14.67
C ILE A 241 8.28 -12.44 13.24
N VAL A 242 7.05 -12.88 12.99
CA VAL A 242 6.59 -13.19 11.63
C VAL A 242 5.42 -12.27 11.31
N LEU A 243 5.63 -11.30 10.45
CA LEU A 243 4.62 -10.38 9.99
C LEU A 243 3.96 -10.95 8.73
N ILE A 244 2.66 -11.20 8.80
CA ILE A 244 1.88 -11.75 7.69
C ILE A 244 0.87 -10.69 7.24
N GLY A 245 1.11 -10.21 6.02
CA GLY A 245 0.34 -9.19 5.34
C GLY A 245 -1.00 -9.70 4.79
N GLU A 246 -1.77 -8.76 4.25
CA GLU A 246 -2.88 -9.04 3.34
C GLU A 246 -2.99 -7.89 2.33
N SER A 247 -3.30 -8.17 1.06
CA SER A 247 -3.52 -7.11 0.06
C SER A 247 -4.93 -6.54 0.09
N SER A 248 -5.81 -7.11 0.93
CA SER A 248 -7.09 -6.50 1.28
C SER A 248 -7.58 -6.88 2.68
N HIS A 249 -8.33 -5.99 3.33
CA HIS A 249 -9.00 -6.26 4.61
C HIS A 249 -10.30 -7.09 4.49
N GLY A 250 -10.64 -7.56 3.30
CA GLY A 250 -11.96 -8.11 3.00
C GLY A 250 -11.93 -9.39 2.19
N THR A 251 -10.79 -10.09 2.14
CA THR A 251 -10.62 -11.32 1.35
C THR A 251 -10.58 -12.54 2.25
N HIS A 252 -11.41 -13.54 1.96
CA HIS A 252 -11.54 -14.76 2.75
C HIS A 252 -10.23 -15.57 2.83
N GLU A 253 -9.62 -15.83 1.67
CA GLU A 253 -8.45 -16.70 1.56
C GLU A 253 -7.22 -16.11 2.27
N PHE A 254 -7.10 -14.78 2.34
CA PHE A 254 -6.01 -14.14 3.08
C PHE A 254 -6.14 -14.37 4.59
N TYR A 255 -7.36 -14.28 5.14
CA TYR A 255 -7.61 -14.60 6.55
C TYR A 255 -7.42 -16.09 6.83
N GLU A 256 -7.88 -16.96 5.93
CA GLU A 256 -7.77 -18.41 6.09
C GLU A 256 -6.30 -18.85 6.05
N ALA A 257 -5.54 -18.41 5.04
CA ALA A 257 -4.12 -18.70 4.93
C ALA A 257 -3.33 -18.18 6.14
N ARG A 258 -3.59 -16.95 6.60
CA ARG A 258 -2.98 -16.40 7.81
C ARG A 258 -3.29 -17.26 9.04
N ALA A 259 -4.54 -17.69 9.20
CA ALA A 259 -4.94 -18.57 10.29
C ALA A 259 -4.19 -19.90 10.25
N GLU A 260 -4.16 -20.60 9.11
CA GLU A 260 -3.50 -21.90 8.98
C GLU A 260 -1.97 -21.82 9.16
N ILE A 261 -1.31 -20.82 8.56
CA ILE A 261 0.12 -20.59 8.77
C ILE A 261 0.40 -20.33 10.25
N THR A 262 -0.44 -19.53 10.92
CA THR A 262 -0.28 -19.20 12.34
C THR A 262 -0.50 -20.41 13.24
N LYS A 263 -1.49 -21.26 12.94
CA LYS A 263 -1.69 -22.54 13.65
C LYS A 263 -0.44 -23.41 13.57
N TRP A 264 0.13 -23.56 12.38
CA TRP A 264 1.36 -24.33 12.19
C TRP A 264 2.54 -23.74 12.97
N LEU A 265 2.71 -22.41 12.95
CA LEU A 265 3.76 -21.71 13.70
C LEU A 265 3.62 -21.92 15.22
N ILE A 266 2.40 -21.92 15.75
CA ILE A 266 2.11 -22.19 17.15
C ILE A 266 2.48 -23.64 17.48
N GLU A 267 1.94 -24.60 16.73
CA GLU A 267 2.08 -26.04 17.01
C GLU A 267 3.51 -26.56 16.82
N HIS A 268 4.23 -26.05 15.82
CA HIS A 268 5.51 -26.65 15.38
C HIS A 268 6.73 -25.76 15.64
N ARG A 269 6.54 -24.43 15.82
CA ARG A 269 7.65 -23.47 15.97
C ARG A 269 7.61 -22.66 17.26
N GLY A 270 6.68 -22.97 18.17
CA GLY A 270 6.64 -22.39 19.51
C GLY A 270 6.31 -20.90 19.52
N PHE A 271 5.49 -20.44 18.57
CA PHE A 271 4.91 -19.10 18.63
C PHE A 271 3.84 -19.05 19.71
N THR A 272 3.88 -18.00 20.54
CA THR A 272 3.06 -17.90 21.76
C THR A 272 2.17 -16.67 21.78
N ALA A 273 2.20 -15.85 20.74
CA ALA A 273 1.29 -14.72 20.62
C ALA A 273 0.96 -14.42 19.16
N VAL A 274 -0.25 -13.91 18.97
CA VAL A 274 -0.73 -13.32 17.72
C VAL A 274 -1.08 -11.88 18.03
N SER A 275 -0.50 -10.92 17.31
CA SER A 275 -0.79 -9.49 17.46
C SER A 275 -1.40 -8.96 16.16
N ALA A 276 -2.65 -8.50 16.21
CA ALA A 276 -3.38 -8.02 15.06
C ALA A 276 -3.36 -6.49 14.96
N GLU A 277 -3.51 -5.95 13.74
CA GLU A 277 -3.86 -4.55 13.44
C GLU A 277 -5.29 -4.24 13.93
N ALA A 278 -5.47 -4.38 15.23
CA ALA A 278 -6.72 -4.35 15.94
C ALA A 278 -6.58 -3.42 17.15
N ASP A 279 -7.69 -2.80 17.53
CA ASP A 279 -7.80 -2.00 18.74
C ASP A 279 -7.39 -2.85 19.97
N TRP A 280 -6.45 -2.33 20.77
CA TRP A 280 -5.92 -3.03 21.95
C TRP A 280 -6.98 -3.60 22.90
N PRO A 281 -7.95 -2.81 23.41
CA PRO A 281 -8.92 -3.32 24.38
C PRO A 281 -9.83 -4.41 23.82
N ASP A 282 -10.16 -4.34 22.53
CA ASP A 282 -11.04 -5.32 21.88
C ASP A 282 -10.33 -6.65 21.63
N ALA A 283 -9.10 -6.59 21.14
CA ALA A 283 -8.26 -7.77 21.03
C ALA A 283 -7.95 -8.38 22.42
N TYR A 284 -7.74 -7.55 23.45
CA TYR A 284 -7.51 -8.06 24.80
C TYR A 284 -8.76 -8.72 25.40
N ARG A 285 -9.97 -8.29 25.07
CA ARG A 285 -11.20 -9.03 25.43
C ARG A 285 -11.19 -10.45 24.84
N VAL A 286 -10.80 -10.60 23.58
CA VAL A 286 -10.59 -11.90 22.94
C VAL A 286 -9.49 -12.68 23.63
N ASN A 287 -8.36 -12.04 23.99
CA ASN A 287 -7.27 -12.66 24.74
C ASN A 287 -7.75 -13.33 26.01
N ARG A 288 -8.57 -12.61 26.80
CA ARG A 288 -9.13 -13.11 28.05
C ARG A 288 -9.95 -14.37 27.79
N TRP A 289 -10.84 -14.32 26.81
CA TRP A 289 -11.67 -15.47 26.45
C TRP A 289 -10.83 -16.67 26.02
N VAL A 290 -9.84 -16.48 25.14
CA VAL A 290 -8.89 -17.51 24.69
C VAL A 290 -8.14 -18.15 25.87
N HIS A 291 -7.85 -17.39 26.92
CA HIS A 291 -7.23 -17.88 28.17
C HIS A 291 -8.22 -18.49 29.17
N GLY A 292 -9.52 -18.45 28.90
CA GLY A 292 -10.57 -18.95 29.81
C GLY A 292 -10.89 -17.98 30.94
N LEU A 293 -10.57 -16.71 30.73
CA LEU A 293 -10.81 -15.60 31.63
C LEU A 293 -11.93 -14.71 31.09
N GLY A 294 -12.50 -13.86 31.95
CA GLY A 294 -13.56 -12.94 31.58
C GLY A 294 -14.96 -13.54 31.75
N ARG A 295 -15.93 -12.95 31.04
CA ARG A 295 -17.37 -13.28 31.17
C ARG A 295 -17.98 -13.82 29.89
N ASP A 296 -17.27 -13.73 28.78
CA ASP A 296 -17.75 -14.21 27.49
C ASP A 296 -17.73 -15.76 27.47
N HIS A 297 -18.76 -16.36 26.87
CA HIS A 297 -18.93 -17.81 26.79
C HIS A 297 -18.67 -18.34 25.38
N THR A 298 -18.75 -17.48 24.36
CA THR A 298 -18.55 -17.85 22.94
C THR A 298 -17.55 -16.92 22.25
N ALA A 299 -16.99 -17.37 21.13
CA ALA A 299 -16.13 -16.54 20.30
C ALA A 299 -16.86 -15.29 19.78
N ASP A 300 -18.13 -15.42 19.38
CA ASP A 300 -18.96 -14.31 18.91
C ASP A 300 -19.15 -13.23 19.98
N GLU A 301 -19.34 -13.63 21.25
CA GLU A 301 -19.40 -12.71 22.39
C GLU A 301 -18.04 -12.04 22.67
N ALA A 302 -16.93 -12.78 22.56
CA ALA A 302 -15.60 -12.21 22.74
C ALA A 302 -15.24 -11.20 21.64
N LEU A 303 -15.63 -11.49 20.39
CA LEU A 303 -15.50 -10.60 19.24
C LEU A 303 -16.52 -9.46 19.27
N ALA A 304 -17.46 -9.47 20.23
CA ALA A 304 -18.51 -8.47 20.32
C ALA A 304 -17.95 -7.05 20.49
N GLY A 305 -16.73 -6.89 21.02
CA GLY A 305 -16.08 -5.60 21.22
C GLY A 305 -15.76 -4.84 19.93
N PHE A 306 -15.53 -5.50 18.81
CA PHE A 306 -15.14 -4.87 17.54
C PHE A 306 -16.31 -4.14 16.82
N GLU A 307 -16.90 -3.15 17.46
CA GLU A 307 -18.11 -2.45 17.01
C GLU A 307 -17.81 -1.31 16.03
N ARG A 308 -16.58 -0.79 16.05
CA ARG A 308 -16.18 0.36 15.25
C ARG A 308 -15.99 -0.03 13.79
N PHE A 309 -16.18 0.94 12.92
CA PHE A 309 -15.92 0.77 11.50
C PHE A 309 -14.42 0.49 11.24
N PRO A 310 -14.10 -0.51 10.41
CA PRO A 310 -14.98 -1.52 9.82
C PRO A 310 -15.29 -2.69 10.79
N SER A 311 -16.54 -3.12 10.87
CA SER A 311 -16.90 -4.23 11.77
C SER A 311 -16.36 -5.59 11.31
N TRP A 312 -16.29 -5.84 10.00
CA TRP A 312 -15.98 -7.17 9.45
C TRP A 312 -14.51 -7.59 9.54
N MET A 313 -13.59 -6.63 9.74
CA MET A 313 -12.14 -6.89 9.69
C MET A 313 -11.74 -7.94 10.72
N TRP A 314 -12.26 -7.83 11.94
CA TRP A 314 -12.03 -8.82 13.01
C TRP A 314 -13.30 -9.60 13.38
N ARG A 315 -14.50 -9.12 13.02
CA ARG A 315 -15.77 -9.87 13.18
C ARG A 315 -16.17 -10.58 11.91
N ASN A 316 -15.48 -11.66 11.63
CA ASN A 316 -15.80 -12.52 10.50
C ASN A 316 -15.72 -13.99 10.90
N THR A 317 -16.21 -14.85 10.02
CA THR A 317 -16.26 -16.29 10.28
C THR A 317 -14.88 -16.90 10.47
N VAL A 318 -13.86 -16.43 9.75
CA VAL A 318 -12.51 -16.99 9.82
C VAL A 318 -11.85 -16.66 11.15
N VAL A 319 -11.91 -15.40 11.59
CA VAL A 319 -11.36 -14.99 12.88
C VAL A 319 -12.09 -15.69 14.03
N ARG A 320 -13.42 -15.81 13.98
CA ARG A 320 -14.20 -16.58 14.97
C ARG A 320 -13.69 -18.03 15.07
N ASP A 321 -13.52 -18.69 13.93
CA ASP A 321 -13.08 -20.09 13.91
C ASP A 321 -11.62 -20.22 14.39
N PHE A 322 -10.76 -19.25 14.05
CA PHE A 322 -9.37 -19.18 14.51
C PHE A 322 -9.26 -18.99 16.02
N VAL A 323 -9.96 -18.01 16.61
CA VAL A 323 -9.89 -17.78 18.06
C VAL A 323 -10.54 -18.92 18.84
N THR A 324 -11.55 -19.59 18.27
CA THR A 324 -12.11 -20.83 18.82
C THR A 324 -11.09 -21.95 18.84
N TRP A 325 -10.32 -22.09 17.75
CA TRP A 325 -9.19 -23.03 17.73
C TRP A 325 -8.13 -22.66 18.78
N MET A 326 -7.76 -21.37 18.92
CA MET A 326 -6.80 -20.94 19.95
C MET A 326 -7.28 -21.27 21.36
N ARG A 327 -8.58 -21.08 21.64
CA ARG A 327 -9.21 -21.45 22.91
C ARG A 327 -9.04 -22.95 23.19
N HIS A 328 -9.37 -23.79 22.22
CA HIS A 328 -9.23 -25.24 22.35
C HIS A 328 -7.76 -25.69 22.49
N HIS A 329 -6.84 -25.05 21.76
CA HIS A 329 -5.41 -25.29 21.88
C HIS A 329 -4.92 -24.94 23.30
N ASN A 330 -5.31 -23.79 23.85
CA ASN A 330 -4.93 -23.42 25.21
C ASN A 330 -5.56 -24.32 26.28
N ASP A 331 -6.79 -24.79 26.06
CA ASP A 331 -7.45 -25.73 26.97
C ASP A 331 -6.80 -27.13 26.93
N SER A 332 -6.18 -27.55 25.82
CA SER A 332 -5.41 -28.80 25.77
C SER A 332 -4.07 -28.69 26.48
N LEU A 333 -3.52 -27.48 26.63
CA LEU A 333 -2.35 -27.16 27.44
C LEU A 333 -2.68 -26.97 28.93
N ALA A 334 -3.91 -27.23 29.38
CA ALA A 334 -4.35 -26.88 30.74
C ALA A 334 -3.62 -27.63 31.88
N ASP A 335 -2.94 -28.74 31.57
CA ASP A 335 -2.04 -29.45 32.50
C ASP A 335 -0.59 -28.90 32.49
N ASP A 336 -0.27 -28.02 31.53
CA ASP A 336 1.02 -27.34 31.36
C ASP A 336 0.99 -25.91 31.95
N ASP A 337 2.16 -25.24 31.95
CA ASP A 337 2.35 -23.91 32.53
C ASP A 337 1.46 -22.84 31.84
N PRO A 338 0.68 -22.02 32.59
CA PRO A 338 -0.12 -20.94 32.01
C PRO A 338 0.61 -20.00 31.05
N THR A 339 1.95 -19.86 31.15
CA THR A 339 2.76 -19.04 30.22
C THR A 339 3.02 -19.70 28.86
N ASP A 340 2.54 -20.92 28.64
CA ASP A 340 2.56 -21.59 27.34
C ASP A 340 1.30 -21.34 26.53
N ARG A 341 0.28 -20.75 27.16
CA ARG A 341 -0.94 -20.38 26.46
C ARG A 341 -0.64 -19.29 25.45
N VAL A 342 -1.24 -19.44 24.29
CA VAL A 342 -1.11 -18.50 23.19
C VAL A 342 -2.07 -17.33 23.42
N GLY A 343 -1.56 -16.11 23.31
CA GLY A 343 -2.37 -14.90 23.42
C GLY A 343 -2.75 -14.24 22.09
N PHE A 344 -3.80 -13.43 22.13
CA PHE A 344 -4.29 -12.64 21.01
C PHE A 344 -4.33 -11.15 21.40
N TYR A 345 -3.53 -10.31 20.75
CA TYR A 345 -3.28 -8.93 21.17
C TYR A 345 -3.59 -7.94 20.04
N GLY A 346 -3.91 -6.70 20.39
CA GLY A 346 -4.05 -5.61 19.44
C GLY A 346 -2.75 -4.82 19.32
N LEU A 347 -2.62 -4.02 18.27
CA LEU A 347 -1.50 -3.11 18.06
C LEU A 347 -1.94 -1.68 17.74
N ASP A 348 -3.20 -1.50 17.33
CA ASP A 348 -3.69 -0.27 16.74
C ASP A 348 -4.15 0.76 17.79
N LEU A 349 -4.23 2.02 17.39
CA LEU A 349 -4.43 3.17 18.29
C LEU A 349 -5.79 3.85 18.18
N TYR A 350 -6.73 3.27 17.45
CA TYR A 350 -7.98 3.98 17.17
C TYR A 350 -8.91 4.04 18.40
N SER A 351 -8.80 3.09 19.34
CA SER A 351 -9.68 2.90 20.51
C SER A 351 -9.48 3.90 21.67
N MET A 352 -9.23 5.18 21.40
CA MET A 352 -8.91 6.18 22.42
C MET A 352 -9.86 6.16 23.63
N HIS A 353 -11.17 6.32 23.42
CA HIS A 353 -12.16 6.42 24.50
C HIS A 353 -12.31 5.10 25.27
N ARG A 354 -12.36 3.97 24.56
CA ARG A 354 -12.42 2.64 25.19
C ARG A 354 -11.17 2.37 26.03
N SER A 355 -9.99 2.75 25.55
CA SER A 355 -8.75 2.64 26.32
C SER A 355 -8.74 3.51 27.58
N MET A 356 -9.36 4.69 27.57
CA MET A 356 -9.56 5.49 28.80
C MET A 356 -10.44 4.75 29.81
N GLN A 357 -11.52 4.13 29.35
CA GLN A 357 -12.45 3.38 30.19
C GLN A 357 -11.75 2.16 30.82
N GLU A 358 -10.94 1.43 30.06
CA GLU A 358 -10.16 0.29 30.58
C GLU A 358 -9.13 0.72 31.65
N VAL A 359 -8.44 1.85 31.44
CA VAL A 359 -7.52 2.40 32.46
C VAL A 359 -8.27 2.75 33.75
N VAL A 360 -9.42 3.42 33.65
CA VAL A 360 -10.23 3.79 34.82
C VAL A 360 -10.78 2.53 35.51
N GLY A 361 -11.27 1.56 34.74
CA GLY A 361 -11.81 0.30 35.25
C GLY A 361 -10.77 -0.52 36.01
N TYR A 362 -9.55 -0.63 35.46
CA TYR A 362 -8.42 -1.24 36.17
C TYR A 362 -8.16 -0.52 37.50
N LEU A 363 -8.00 0.82 37.46
CA LEU A 363 -7.70 1.60 38.66
C LEU A 363 -8.81 1.53 39.71
N ASP A 364 -10.09 1.44 39.34
CA ASP A 364 -11.17 1.27 40.32
C ASP A 364 -10.99 0.02 41.19
N THR A 365 -10.39 -1.04 40.62
CA THR A 365 -10.12 -2.28 41.34
C THR A 365 -8.87 -2.19 42.20
N VAL A 366 -7.81 -1.50 41.74
CA VAL A 366 -6.50 -1.52 42.41
C VAL A 366 -6.20 -0.29 43.28
N ASP A 367 -6.62 0.90 42.86
CA ASP A 367 -6.45 2.20 43.54
C ASP A 367 -7.56 3.18 43.12
N SER A 368 -8.64 3.19 43.89
CA SER A 368 -9.82 4.03 43.63
C SER A 368 -9.53 5.54 43.70
N VAL A 369 -8.48 5.97 44.40
CA VAL A 369 -8.07 7.38 44.45
C VAL A 369 -7.34 7.75 43.15
N ALA A 370 -6.48 6.87 42.64
CA ALA A 370 -5.90 7.02 41.31
C ALA A 370 -6.97 6.99 40.21
N ALA A 371 -8.01 6.16 40.36
CA ALA A 371 -9.12 6.11 39.42
C ALA A 371 -9.90 7.44 39.35
N GLN A 372 -10.12 8.12 40.48
CA GLN A 372 -10.73 9.46 40.51
C GLN A 372 -9.87 10.49 39.79
N ARG A 373 -8.54 10.46 39.99
CA ARG A 373 -7.61 11.33 39.26
C ARG A 373 -7.61 11.06 37.75
N ALA A 374 -7.67 9.78 37.36
CA ALA A 374 -7.73 9.37 35.95
C ALA A 374 -9.00 9.91 35.26
N ARG A 375 -10.17 9.75 35.90
CA ARG A 375 -11.44 10.35 35.40
C ARG A 375 -11.33 11.86 35.21
N ALA A 376 -10.77 12.57 36.20
CA ALA A 376 -10.61 14.03 36.12
C ALA A 376 -9.64 14.48 35.02
N ARG A 377 -8.64 13.65 34.67
CA ARG A 377 -7.74 13.92 33.52
C ARG A 377 -8.44 13.66 32.20
N TYR A 378 -9.12 12.52 32.09
CA TYR A 378 -9.79 12.13 30.85
C TYR A 378 -11.04 12.95 30.53
N SER A 379 -11.65 13.64 31.51
CA SER A 379 -12.76 14.57 31.25
C SER A 379 -12.38 15.77 30.35
N CYS A 380 -11.09 15.95 30.04
CA CYS A 380 -10.63 16.88 29.01
C CYS A 380 -11.18 16.51 27.62
N PHE A 381 -11.32 15.21 27.33
CA PHE A 381 -11.77 14.70 26.03
C PHE A 381 -13.29 14.81 25.82
N ASP A 382 -14.08 14.86 26.91
CA ASP A 382 -15.55 14.97 26.90
C ASP A 382 -16.12 16.22 26.20
N ARG A 383 -15.26 17.19 25.84
CA ARG A 383 -15.67 18.42 25.15
C ARG A 383 -15.91 18.24 23.65
N ALA A 384 -15.43 17.14 23.07
CA ALA A 384 -15.78 16.70 21.73
C ALA A 384 -16.89 15.63 21.86
N SER A 385 -17.99 15.79 21.14
CA SER A 385 -19.16 14.90 21.22
C SER A 385 -18.82 13.43 20.93
N ASP A 386 -19.42 12.52 21.72
CA ASP A 386 -19.59 11.07 21.57
C ASP A 386 -18.51 10.31 20.78
N GLU A 387 -17.63 9.59 21.50
CA GLU A 387 -16.72 8.50 21.09
C GLU A 387 -15.78 8.73 19.87
N ASP A 388 -15.91 9.84 19.16
CA ASP A 388 -15.19 10.11 17.92
C ASP A 388 -13.88 10.88 18.16
N GLY A 389 -12.77 10.15 18.18
CA GLY A 389 -11.43 10.75 18.24
C GLY A 389 -11.16 11.74 17.09
N GLN A 390 -11.83 11.61 15.93
CA GLN A 390 -11.69 12.57 14.83
C GLN A 390 -12.32 13.93 15.18
N ALA A 391 -13.44 13.94 15.91
CA ALA A 391 -14.07 15.16 16.39
C ALA A 391 -13.14 15.92 17.37
N TYR A 392 -12.46 15.19 18.28
CA TYR A 392 -11.40 15.76 19.12
C TYR A 392 -10.26 16.33 18.26
N GLY A 393 -9.76 15.53 17.32
CA GLY A 393 -8.66 15.93 16.45
C GLY A 393 -8.95 17.20 15.66
N TYR A 394 -10.17 17.34 15.13
CA TYR A 394 -10.61 18.51 14.39
C TYR A 394 -10.62 19.75 15.30
N ALA A 395 -11.21 19.64 16.49
CA ALA A 395 -11.25 20.73 17.45
C ALA A 395 -9.84 21.17 17.92
N ALA A 396 -8.96 20.21 18.20
CA ALA A 396 -7.60 20.46 18.65
C ALA A 396 -6.71 21.04 17.54
N ALA A 397 -6.90 20.63 16.29
CA ALA A 397 -6.08 21.10 15.16
C ALA A 397 -6.39 22.56 14.77
N PHE A 398 -7.66 22.97 14.85
CA PHE A 398 -8.13 24.30 14.43
C PHE A 398 -8.34 25.29 15.59
N GLY A 399 -7.82 24.96 16.79
CA GLY A 399 -7.82 25.87 17.94
C GLY A 399 -9.18 26.07 18.60
N ALA A 400 -10.13 25.15 18.37
CA ALA A 400 -11.46 25.15 18.99
C ALA A 400 -11.49 24.50 20.39
N GLY A 401 -10.33 24.07 20.92
CA GLY A 401 -10.18 23.54 22.28
C GLY A 401 -8.71 23.38 22.69
N PRO A 402 -8.41 23.28 24.01
CA PRO A 402 -7.06 22.97 24.51
C PRO A 402 -6.70 21.52 24.17
N SER A 403 -5.41 21.25 23.94
CA SER A 403 -4.91 19.87 23.81
C SER A 403 -4.98 19.14 25.15
N CYS A 404 -5.40 17.88 25.13
CA CYS A 404 -5.40 17.00 26.30
C CYS A 404 -4.08 16.21 26.46
N GLU A 405 -3.01 16.64 25.76
CA GLU A 405 -1.69 16.01 25.76
C GLU A 405 -1.11 15.89 27.18
N ARG A 406 -1.20 16.96 27.98
CA ARG A 406 -0.64 16.99 29.34
C ARG A 406 -1.34 15.98 30.23
N GLU A 407 -2.65 15.87 30.11
CA GLU A 407 -3.53 14.98 30.86
C GLU A 407 -3.22 13.52 30.52
N ALA A 408 -3.11 13.19 29.23
CA ALA A 408 -2.76 11.87 28.75
C ALA A 408 -1.34 11.45 29.20
N VAL A 409 -0.34 12.32 29.03
CA VAL A 409 1.04 12.06 29.47
C VAL A 409 1.12 11.92 31.00
N SER A 410 0.43 12.77 31.75
CA SER A 410 0.41 12.71 33.22
C SER A 410 -0.22 11.41 33.73
N GLN A 411 -1.25 10.92 33.05
CA GLN A 411 -1.90 9.66 33.40
C GLN A 411 -0.98 8.46 33.17
N LEU A 412 -0.34 8.40 32.00
CA LEU A 412 0.65 7.36 31.71
C LEU A 412 1.82 7.38 32.70
N ALA A 413 2.37 8.56 32.99
CA ALA A 413 3.47 8.72 33.94
C ALA A 413 3.08 8.35 35.39
N GLU A 414 1.81 8.48 35.78
CA GLU A 414 1.35 8.04 37.09
C GLU A 414 1.24 6.51 37.20
N ILE A 415 0.77 5.82 36.16
CA ILE A 415 0.72 4.35 36.16
C ILE A 415 2.14 3.78 36.27
N HIS A 416 3.08 4.28 35.47
CA HIS A 416 4.49 3.84 35.56
C HIS A 416 5.11 4.09 36.93
N ARG A 417 4.84 5.24 37.57
CA ARG A 417 5.40 5.54 38.90
C ARG A 417 4.87 4.61 39.99
N ASN A 418 3.66 4.07 39.84
CA ASN A 418 3.03 3.19 40.82
C ASN A 418 3.15 1.70 40.45
N GLU A 419 3.90 1.36 39.40
CA GLU A 419 4.05 0.00 38.87
C GLU A 419 4.40 -1.02 39.94
N LEU A 420 5.47 -0.78 40.73
CA LEU A 420 5.87 -1.68 41.83
C LEU A 420 4.79 -1.82 42.92
N ALA A 421 4.02 -0.75 43.18
CA ALA A 421 2.96 -0.79 44.17
C ALA A 421 1.76 -1.63 43.67
N TYR A 422 1.43 -1.53 42.38
CA TYR A 422 0.36 -2.32 41.77
C TYR A 422 0.74 -3.79 41.56
N LEU A 423 2.01 -4.07 41.23
CA LEU A 423 2.56 -5.43 41.10
C LEU A 423 2.69 -6.20 42.42
N SER A 424 2.61 -5.51 43.57
CA SER A 424 2.70 -6.17 44.88
C SER A 424 1.49 -7.05 45.26
N ARG A 425 0.58 -7.31 44.31
CA ARG A 425 -0.64 -8.12 44.45
C ARG A 425 -0.60 -9.36 43.54
N ASP A 426 -1.34 -10.39 43.93
CA ASP A 426 -1.12 -11.81 43.60
C ASP A 426 -1.01 -12.20 42.10
N GLY A 427 0.20 -12.58 41.66
CA GLY A 427 0.44 -13.53 40.55
C GLY A 427 0.49 -12.96 39.12
N ILE A 428 0.68 -13.85 38.14
CA ILE A 428 0.84 -13.51 36.70
C ILE A 428 -0.37 -12.74 36.16
N VAL A 429 -1.58 -13.07 36.60
CA VAL A 429 -2.79 -12.36 36.18
C VAL A 429 -2.73 -10.89 36.57
N ALA A 430 -2.21 -10.55 37.76
CA ALA A 430 -2.07 -9.15 38.16
C ALA A 430 -1.02 -8.40 37.30
N GLU A 431 0.02 -9.08 36.86
CA GLU A 431 1.03 -8.56 35.94
C GLU A 431 0.44 -8.28 34.55
N ASP A 432 -0.33 -9.22 33.99
CA ASP A 432 -1.03 -9.06 32.71
C ASP A 432 -2.08 -7.94 32.75
N GLU A 433 -2.86 -7.84 33.83
CA GLU A 433 -3.84 -6.75 34.00
C GLU A 433 -3.15 -5.38 34.08
N LEU A 434 -2.03 -5.27 34.79
CA LEU A 434 -1.25 -4.03 34.83
C LEU A 434 -0.66 -3.70 33.46
N PHE A 435 -0.11 -4.69 32.76
CA PHE A 435 0.41 -4.52 31.41
C PHE A 435 -0.68 -4.03 30.46
N CYS A 436 -1.87 -4.63 30.49
CA CYS A 436 -3.02 -4.18 29.72
C CYS A 436 -3.41 -2.73 30.03
N ALA A 437 -3.43 -2.34 31.31
CA ALA A 437 -3.71 -0.95 31.71
C ALA A 437 -2.63 0.02 31.19
N LYS A 438 -1.35 -0.37 31.21
CA LYS A 438 -0.24 0.42 30.65
C LYS A 438 -0.38 0.61 29.15
N GLN A 439 -0.69 -0.46 28.40
CA GLN A 439 -0.89 -0.37 26.95
C GLN A 439 -2.10 0.48 26.57
N ASN A 440 -3.20 0.41 27.32
CA ASN A 440 -4.32 1.32 27.14
C ASN A 440 -3.94 2.78 27.43
N ALA A 441 -3.19 3.07 28.49
CA ALA A 441 -2.72 4.43 28.77
C ALA A 441 -1.76 4.96 27.71
N GLN A 442 -0.87 4.10 27.18
CA GLN A 442 0.01 4.43 26.05
C GLN A 442 -0.78 4.70 24.77
N THR A 443 -1.81 3.90 24.50
CA THR A 443 -2.76 4.09 23.38
C THR A 443 -3.42 5.45 23.47
N VAL A 444 -3.95 5.83 24.64
CA VAL A 444 -4.56 7.17 24.83
C VAL A 444 -3.57 8.29 24.51
N ARG A 445 -2.32 8.19 24.99
CA ARG A 445 -1.29 9.20 24.70
C ARG A 445 -0.96 9.29 23.22
N ASN A 446 -0.77 8.16 22.53
CA ASN A 446 -0.41 8.16 21.12
C ASN A 446 -1.60 8.55 20.23
N ALA A 447 -2.81 8.15 20.60
CA ALA A 447 -4.04 8.53 19.92
C ALA A 447 -4.30 10.04 20.01
N GLU A 448 -3.98 10.68 21.15
CA GLU A 448 -4.06 12.14 21.29
C GLU A 448 -3.22 12.84 20.23
N LEU A 449 -1.96 12.42 20.09
CA LEU A 449 -1.03 12.95 19.10
C LEU A 449 -1.52 12.65 17.67
N TYR A 450 -1.99 11.43 17.42
CA TYR A 450 -2.49 11.01 16.12
C TYR A 450 -3.65 11.89 15.64
N TYR A 451 -4.73 11.99 16.42
CA TYR A 451 -5.91 12.75 15.99
C TYR A 451 -5.60 14.24 15.84
N ARG A 452 -4.70 14.79 16.66
CA ARG A 452 -4.24 16.19 16.54
C ARG A 452 -3.40 16.45 15.28
N THR A 453 -2.66 15.45 14.80
CA THR A 453 -1.82 15.56 13.59
C THR A 453 -2.54 15.17 12.31
N MET A 454 -3.63 14.39 12.39
CA MET A 454 -4.46 13.96 11.25
C MET A 454 -4.90 15.13 10.34
N PHE A 455 -5.17 16.30 10.90
CA PHE A 455 -5.60 17.50 10.16
C PHE A 455 -4.45 18.42 9.71
N ARG A 456 -3.20 18.06 10.01
CA ARG A 456 -1.99 18.83 9.66
C ARG A 456 -1.15 18.19 8.55
N GLY A 457 -1.37 16.92 8.22
CA GLY A 457 -0.72 16.22 7.09
C GLY A 457 -0.77 14.69 7.20
N ARG A 458 -0.99 14.02 6.06
CA ARG A 458 -1.20 12.55 5.96
C ARG A 458 0.00 11.71 6.45
N VAL A 459 1.22 12.09 6.06
CA VAL A 459 2.47 11.36 6.40
C VAL A 459 2.72 11.37 7.91
N THR A 460 2.49 12.50 8.57
CA THR A 460 2.74 12.64 10.00
C THR A 460 1.84 11.74 10.83
N SER A 461 0.54 11.68 10.52
CA SER A 461 -0.40 10.79 11.23
C SER A 461 -0.12 9.32 10.94
N TRP A 462 0.27 8.98 9.72
CA TRP A 462 0.67 7.61 9.35
C TRP A 462 1.86 7.12 10.19
N ASN A 463 2.92 7.94 10.27
CA ASN A 463 4.11 7.59 11.04
C ASN A 463 3.84 7.46 12.55
N VAL A 464 2.90 8.25 13.09
CA VAL A 464 2.45 8.08 14.48
C VAL A 464 1.77 6.72 14.67
N ARG A 465 0.96 6.28 13.69
CA ARG A 465 0.24 5.00 13.75
C ARG A 465 1.18 3.81 13.73
N ASP A 466 2.03 3.72 12.73
CA ASP A 466 2.99 2.60 12.61
C ASP A 466 4.06 2.65 13.70
N GLY A 467 4.45 3.84 14.13
CA GLY A 467 5.32 4.04 15.29
C GLY A 467 4.70 3.50 16.58
N HIS A 468 3.40 3.70 16.80
CA HIS A 468 2.67 3.11 17.92
C HIS A 468 2.61 1.59 17.82
N MET A 469 2.20 1.03 16.67
CA MET A 469 2.14 -0.43 16.50
C MET A 469 3.49 -1.09 16.79
N ALA A 470 4.59 -0.51 16.30
CA ALA A 470 5.94 -1.01 16.58
C ALA A 470 6.32 -0.90 18.07
N GLN A 471 5.96 0.21 18.73
CA GLN A 471 6.19 0.39 20.17
C GLN A 471 5.38 -0.62 21.02
N THR A 472 4.12 -0.87 20.65
CA THR A 472 3.24 -1.82 21.32
C THR A 472 3.76 -3.25 21.15
N LEU A 473 4.23 -3.60 19.94
CA LEU A 473 4.85 -4.91 19.66
C LEU A 473 6.12 -5.12 20.49
N ASP A 474 7.02 -4.14 20.55
CA ASP A 474 8.25 -4.24 21.37
C ASP A 474 7.89 -4.39 22.86
N SER A 475 6.91 -3.62 23.35
CA SER A 475 6.45 -3.73 24.74
C SER A 475 5.84 -5.09 25.05
N LEU A 476 5.14 -5.70 24.09
CA LEU A 476 4.58 -7.05 24.21
C LEU A 476 5.67 -8.12 24.22
N LEU A 477 6.69 -7.99 23.35
CA LEU A 477 7.85 -8.88 23.37
C LEU A 477 8.56 -8.85 24.72
N ASP A 478 8.85 -7.65 25.24
CA ASP A 478 9.51 -7.47 26.54
C ASP A 478 8.69 -8.09 27.68
N HIS A 479 7.36 -7.90 27.67
CA HIS A 479 6.45 -8.47 28.66
C HIS A 479 6.43 -9.99 28.64
N LEU A 480 6.28 -10.59 27.45
CA LEU A 480 6.27 -12.04 27.28
C LEU A 480 7.65 -12.66 27.57
N ASP A 481 8.74 -11.98 27.20
CA ASP A 481 10.11 -12.42 27.53
C ASP A 481 10.34 -12.39 29.05
N ALA A 482 9.86 -11.36 29.76
CA ALA A 482 9.99 -11.27 31.21
C ALA A 482 9.31 -12.47 31.89
N GLN A 483 8.08 -12.81 31.48
CA GLN A 483 7.35 -13.95 32.02
C GLN A 483 8.09 -15.28 31.77
N ARG A 484 8.68 -15.46 30.58
CA ARG A 484 9.39 -16.69 30.18
C ARG A 484 10.80 -16.82 30.77
N SER A 485 11.49 -15.69 30.95
CA SER A 485 12.86 -15.63 31.49
C SER A 485 12.97 -16.18 32.91
N THR A 486 11.90 -16.03 33.71
CA THR A 486 11.82 -16.59 35.06
C THR A 486 11.83 -18.13 35.09
N ARG A 487 11.73 -18.80 33.93
CA ARG A 487 11.46 -20.25 33.84
C ARG A 487 12.38 -21.02 32.87
N ALA A 488 13.51 -20.44 32.47
CA ALA A 488 14.48 -21.06 31.56
C ALA A 488 13.88 -21.49 30.19
N ARG A 489 12.81 -20.81 29.74
CA ARG A 489 12.26 -20.96 28.39
C ARG A 489 12.98 -20.01 27.42
N GLY A 490 13.02 -20.40 26.15
CA GLY A 490 13.50 -19.51 25.09
C GLY A 490 12.62 -18.24 24.96
N PRO A 491 13.14 -17.21 24.27
CA PRO A 491 12.43 -15.95 24.09
C PRO A 491 11.08 -16.15 23.38
N ALA A 492 10.13 -15.26 23.65
CA ALA A 492 8.82 -15.25 23.02
C ALA A 492 8.95 -15.04 21.51
N ARG A 493 8.06 -15.71 20.77
CA ARG A 493 7.89 -15.57 19.32
C ARG A 493 6.45 -15.15 19.01
N ILE A 494 6.29 -14.15 18.15
CA ILE A 494 5.01 -13.49 17.88
C ILE A 494 4.70 -13.50 16.38
N VAL A 495 3.47 -13.83 16.03
CA VAL A 495 2.93 -13.63 14.68
C VAL A 495 2.17 -12.30 14.66
N VAL A 496 2.44 -11.45 13.66
CA VAL A 496 1.76 -10.17 13.48
C VAL A 496 0.84 -10.27 12.27
N TRP A 497 -0.43 -9.90 12.42
CA TRP A 497 -1.38 -9.80 11.32
C TRP A 497 -1.72 -8.34 11.05
N ALA A 498 -1.32 -7.82 9.89
CA ALA A 498 -1.64 -6.46 9.48
C ALA A 498 -1.77 -6.38 7.96
N HIS A 499 -2.25 -5.25 7.43
CA HIS A 499 -2.28 -5.02 5.99
C HIS A 499 -0.88 -5.00 5.38
N ASN A 500 -0.76 -5.34 4.09
CA ASN A 500 0.50 -5.24 3.33
C ASN A 500 1.16 -3.86 3.43
N SER A 501 0.36 -2.79 3.52
CA SER A 501 0.82 -1.41 3.70
C SER A 501 1.50 -1.15 5.05
N HIS A 502 1.28 -2.01 6.05
CA HIS A 502 1.96 -1.97 7.34
C HIS A 502 3.07 -3.02 7.41
N VAL A 503 2.84 -4.22 6.87
CA VAL A 503 3.79 -5.35 6.92
C VAL A 503 5.00 -5.15 6.00
N GLY A 504 4.84 -4.55 4.83
CA GLY A 504 5.95 -4.37 3.88
C GLY A 504 6.95 -3.32 4.34
N ASP A 505 8.21 -3.43 3.91
CA ASP A 505 9.23 -2.41 4.18
C ASP A 505 9.01 -1.17 3.30
N ALA A 506 8.63 -0.04 3.91
CA ALA A 506 8.32 1.19 3.17
C ALA A 506 9.46 1.69 2.27
N ARG A 507 10.72 1.39 2.60
CA ARG A 507 11.89 1.81 1.78
C ARG A 507 11.89 1.18 0.38
N ALA A 508 11.14 0.09 0.21
CA ALA A 508 10.93 -0.59 -1.06
C ALA A 508 9.77 0.00 -1.88
N THR A 509 9.12 1.06 -1.40
CA THR A 509 7.86 1.58 -1.95
C THR A 509 7.96 3.08 -2.24
N GLU A 510 7.10 3.60 -3.12
CA GLU A 510 7.03 5.04 -3.39
C GLU A 510 6.67 5.86 -2.13
N VAL A 511 5.80 5.33 -1.26
CA VAL A 511 5.40 6.04 -0.04
C VAL A 511 6.54 6.23 0.97
N GLY A 512 7.59 5.39 0.92
CA GLY A 512 8.79 5.56 1.73
C GLY A 512 9.61 6.80 1.34
N ALA A 513 9.61 7.18 0.07
CA ALA A 513 10.29 8.38 -0.41
C ALA A 513 9.59 9.67 0.05
N ASP A 514 8.27 9.63 0.27
CA ASP A 514 7.49 10.68 0.94
C ASP A 514 7.75 10.74 2.47
N GLY A 515 8.60 9.87 3.01
CA GLY A 515 8.93 9.79 4.43
C GLY A 515 7.92 9.01 5.27
N GLN A 516 7.03 8.22 4.65
CA GLN A 516 6.17 7.30 5.39
C GLN A 516 6.99 6.13 5.95
N LEU A 517 6.64 5.72 7.16
CA LEU A 517 7.20 4.56 7.85
C LEU A 517 6.14 3.45 7.89
N THR A 518 6.60 2.22 7.83
CA THR A 518 5.76 1.04 8.03
C THR A 518 6.20 0.22 9.24
N LEU A 519 5.27 -0.52 9.84
CA LEU A 519 5.56 -1.47 10.90
C LEU A 519 6.66 -2.46 10.50
N GLY A 520 6.58 -3.04 9.29
CA GLY A 520 7.58 -3.96 8.76
C GLY A 520 8.97 -3.36 8.66
N GLN A 521 9.09 -2.12 8.17
CA GLN A 521 10.35 -1.39 8.15
C GLN A 521 10.90 -1.21 9.58
N LEU A 522 10.08 -0.74 10.51
CA LEU A 522 10.49 -0.48 11.89
C LEU A 522 10.94 -1.77 12.59
N VAL A 523 10.21 -2.87 12.39
CA VAL A 523 10.58 -4.17 12.96
C VAL A 523 11.89 -4.66 12.35
N ARG A 524 12.06 -4.62 11.03
CA ARG A 524 13.30 -5.04 10.36
C ARG A 524 14.50 -4.22 10.82
N GLN A 525 14.33 -2.91 11.03
CA GLN A 525 15.40 -2.04 11.56
C GLN A 525 15.76 -2.33 13.02
N ARG A 526 14.80 -2.74 13.86
CA ARG A 526 15.01 -2.99 15.30
C ARG A 526 15.48 -4.42 15.59
N HIS A 527 14.98 -5.39 14.83
CA HIS A 527 15.14 -6.83 15.10
C HIS A 527 15.98 -7.56 14.05
N GLY A 528 16.33 -6.93 12.93
CA GLY A 528 17.19 -7.50 11.90
C GLY A 528 16.69 -8.84 11.38
N ASP A 529 17.57 -9.84 11.32
CA ASP A 529 17.25 -11.18 10.82
C ASP A 529 16.30 -11.98 11.74
N ALA A 530 15.92 -11.44 12.90
CA ALA A 530 14.94 -12.07 13.80
C ALA A 530 13.48 -11.83 13.36
N CYS A 531 13.24 -11.16 12.22
CA CYS A 531 11.89 -11.03 11.66
C CYS A 531 11.75 -11.60 10.25
N ARG A 532 10.52 -12.00 9.89
CA ARG A 532 10.14 -12.33 8.51
C ARG A 532 8.89 -11.56 8.09
N LEU A 533 8.89 -11.01 6.88
CA LEU A 533 7.78 -10.27 6.27
C LEU A 533 7.21 -11.09 5.12
N ILE A 534 5.93 -11.44 5.19
CA ILE A 534 5.22 -12.22 4.17
C ILE A 534 4.09 -11.37 3.60
N GLY A 535 4.14 -11.07 2.30
CA GLY A 535 3.09 -10.32 1.60
C GLY A 535 2.08 -11.25 0.92
N PHE A 536 0.87 -10.75 0.68
CA PHE A 536 -0.13 -11.43 -0.15
C PHE A 536 -0.46 -10.65 -1.41
N SER A 537 -0.97 -11.30 -2.45
CA SER A 537 -1.53 -10.61 -3.61
C SER A 537 -2.63 -11.43 -4.30
N THR A 538 -3.50 -10.76 -5.06
CA THR A 538 -4.59 -11.37 -5.82
C THR A 538 -4.82 -10.63 -7.13
N HIS A 539 -5.07 -11.39 -8.20
CA HIS A 539 -5.35 -10.81 -9.51
C HIS A 539 -6.81 -10.31 -9.63
N SER A 540 -7.78 -11.10 -9.17
CA SER A 540 -9.21 -10.75 -9.30
C SER A 540 -10.09 -11.46 -8.28
N GLY A 541 -11.38 -11.14 -8.25
CA GLY A 541 -12.35 -11.89 -7.44
C GLY A 541 -13.38 -10.99 -6.78
N THR A 542 -13.66 -11.25 -5.50
CA THR A 542 -14.54 -10.40 -4.68
C THR A 542 -13.90 -10.05 -3.34
N VAL A 543 -14.29 -8.92 -2.78
CA VAL A 543 -13.79 -8.38 -1.51
C VAL A 543 -14.95 -7.79 -0.70
N THR A 544 -14.90 -7.91 0.62
CA THR A 544 -15.78 -7.16 1.52
C THR A 544 -15.17 -5.79 1.81
N ALA A 545 -15.83 -4.73 1.34
CA ALA A 545 -15.37 -3.36 1.54
C ALA A 545 -16.55 -2.37 1.53
N ALA A 546 -16.33 -1.16 2.03
CA ALA A 546 -17.31 -0.08 1.98
C ALA A 546 -17.06 0.88 0.78
N ASP A 547 -18.06 1.70 0.45
CA ASP A 547 -17.93 2.82 -0.50
C ASP A 547 -17.34 4.08 0.15
N SER A 548 -17.53 4.25 1.46
CA SER A 548 -17.08 5.41 2.23
C SER A 548 -16.76 5.04 3.67
N TRP A 549 -16.04 5.92 4.36
CA TRP A 549 -15.71 5.73 5.77
C TRP A 549 -16.98 5.71 6.62
N GLY A 550 -17.12 4.71 7.49
CA GLY A 550 -18.32 4.51 8.31
C GLY A 550 -19.53 3.94 7.56
N GLY A 551 -19.39 3.58 6.28
CA GLY A 551 -20.44 2.96 5.48
C GLY A 551 -20.65 1.47 5.78
N ASP A 552 -21.71 0.90 5.20
CA ASP A 552 -22.02 -0.52 5.30
C ASP A 552 -20.98 -1.40 4.59
N ALA A 553 -20.91 -2.68 4.98
CA ALA A 553 -20.10 -3.67 4.29
C ALA A 553 -20.79 -4.11 2.99
N HIS A 554 -20.07 -4.08 1.87
CA HIS A 554 -20.54 -4.59 0.57
C HIS A 554 -19.64 -5.72 0.09
N ARG A 555 -20.24 -6.74 -0.56
CA ARG A 555 -19.48 -7.69 -1.39
C ARG A 555 -19.24 -7.04 -2.76
N LYS A 556 -18.00 -6.64 -3.02
CA LYS A 556 -17.59 -5.89 -4.22
C LYS A 556 -16.76 -6.78 -5.14
N VAL A 557 -16.81 -6.49 -6.44
CA VAL A 557 -16.00 -7.20 -7.45
C VAL A 557 -14.64 -6.51 -7.53
N VAL A 558 -13.56 -7.28 -7.32
CA VAL A 558 -12.19 -6.81 -7.54
C VAL A 558 -11.90 -6.89 -9.03
N ARG A 559 -11.53 -5.77 -9.64
CA ARG A 559 -11.17 -5.72 -11.07
C ARG A 559 -9.94 -6.61 -11.34
N PRO A 560 -9.73 -7.10 -12.57
CA PRO A 560 -8.46 -7.71 -12.96
C PRO A 560 -7.27 -6.81 -12.59
N ALA A 561 -6.11 -7.41 -12.37
CA ALA A 561 -4.93 -6.63 -12.02
C ALA A 561 -4.58 -5.64 -13.13
N LEU A 562 -3.96 -4.52 -12.75
CA LEU A 562 -3.56 -3.53 -13.74
C LEU A 562 -2.35 -4.01 -14.55
N PRO A 563 -2.26 -3.63 -15.82
CA PRO A 563 -1.05 -3.79 -16.61
C PRO A 563 0.21 -3.29 -15.89
N GLY A 564 1.30 -4.05 -15.95
CA GLY A 564 2.58 -3.72 -15.31
C GLY A 564 2.65 -4.00 -13.81
N SER A 565 1.58 -4.51 -13.21
CA SER A 565 1.56 -4.89 -11.79
C SER A 565 2.24 -6.22 -11.50
N ILE A 566 2.65 -6.44 -10.26
CA ILE A 566 3.18 -7.74 -9.83
C ILE A 566 2.08 -8.82 -9.88
N GLU A 567 0.83 -8.44 -9.62
CA GLU A 567 -0.32 -9.34 -9.71
C GLU A 567 -0.57 -9.82 -11.15
N GLU A 568 -0.34 -8.98 -12.16
CA GLU A 568 -0.40 -9.40 -13.58
C GLU A 568 0.69 -10.42 -13.89
N VAL A 569 1.94 -10.16 -13.50
CA VAL A 569 3.06 -11.11 -13.71
C VAL A 569 2.76 -12.46 -13.05
N PHE A 570 2.18 -12.44 -11.85
CA PHE A 570 1.81 -13.65 -11.12
C PHE A 570 0.62 -14.37 -11.77
N HIS A 571 -0.38 -13.65 -12.27
CA HIS A 571 -1.50 -14.21 -13.03
C HIS A 571 -1.02 -14.93 -14.30
N ASP A 572 -0.17 -14.25 -15.07
CA ASP A 572 0.31 -14.74 -16.37
C ASP A 572 1.26 -15.94 -16.24
N SER A 573 1.77 -16.23 -15.04
CA SER A 573 2.51 -17.46 -14.75
C SER A 573 1.65 -18.73 -14.92
N GLY A 574 0.32 -18.58 -15.00
CA GLY A 574 -0.65 -19.67 -15.15
C GLY A 574 -0.89 -20.47 -13.86
N ARG A 575 -0.27 -20.09 -12.75
CA ARG A 575 -0.43 -20.76 -11.45
C ARG A 575 -1.56 -20.14 -10.63
N GLN A 576 -2.38 -21.00 -10.03
CA GLN A 576 -3.58 -20.57 -9.30
C GLN A 576 -3.29 -20.07 -7.88
N SER A 577 -2.35 -20.71 -7.17
CA SER A 577 -1.90 -20.23 -5.86
C SER A 577 -0.54 -20.76 -5.51
N PHE A 578 0.37 -19.88 -5.12
CA PHE A 578 1.78 -20.19 -4.94
C PHE A 578 2.49 -19.18 -4.04
N ILE A 579 3.70 -19.52 -3.62
CA ILE A 579 4.65 -18.62 -2.96
C ILE A 579 5.88 -18.41 -3.84
N VAL A 580 6.42 -17.20 -3.81
CA VAL A 580 7.75 -16.87 -4.34
C VAL A 580 8.57 -16.24 -3.24
N ARG A 581 9.85 -16.61 -3.15
CA ARG A 581 10.80 -16.08 -2.17
C ARG A 581 11.67 -15.01 -2.80
N SER A 582 11.92 -13.93 -2.07
CA SER A 582 12.72 -12.81 -2.57
C SER A 582 14.19 -13.15 -2.75
N GLY A 583 14.70 -14.15 -2.03
CA GLY A 583 16.08 -14.63 -2.14
C GLY A 583 16.34 -15.64 -3.27
N ASP A 584 15.39 -15.87 -4.18
CA ASP A 584 15.61 -16.77 -5.32
C ASP A 584 16.39 -16.06 -6.43
N GLU A 585 17.64 -16.47 -6.65
CA GLU A 585 18.54 -15.88 -7.64
C GLU A 585 17.97 -15.86 -9.06
N GLN A 586 17.09 -16.81 -9.41
CA GLN A 586 16.50 -16.86 -10.76
C GLN A 586 15.37 -15.83 -10.93
N ALA A 587 14.70 -15.45 -9.84
CA ALA A 587 13.61 -14.49 -9.86
C ALA A 587 14.01 -13.08 -9.42
N ALA A 588 15.26 -12.89 -8.95
CA ALA A 588 15.77 -11.63 -8.42
C ALA A 588 15.47 -10.45 -9.35
N GLU A 589 15.85 -10.52 -10.63
CA GLU A 589 15.59 -9.43 -11.59
C GLU A 589 14.10 -9.12 -11.74
N THR A 590 13.24 -10.15 -11.78
CA THR A 590 11.79 -9.99 -11.90
C THR A 590 11.17 -9.33 -10.66
N LEU A 591 11.64 -9.69 -9.47
CA LEU A 591 11.10 -9.22 -8.19
C LEU A 591 11.76 -7.93 -7.68
N GLU A 592 12.94 -7.56 -8.16
CA GLU A 592 13.62 -6.29 -7.85
C GLU A 592 13.13 -5.16 -8.76
N THR A 593 12.54 -5.49 -9.91
CA THR A 593 11.94 -4.53 -10.83
C THR A 593 10.78 -3.78 -10.16
N VAL A 594 10.78 -2.44 -10.30
CA VAL A 594 9.70 -1.59 -9.78
C VAL A 594 8.41 -1.88 -10.53
N ARG A 595 7.37 -2.30 -9.81
CA ARG A 595 6.05 -2.63 -10.35
C ARG A 595 4.93 -2.00 -9.53
N LEU A 596 3.76 -1.89 -10.13
CA LEU A 596 2.54 -1.60 -9.37
C LEU A 596 2.21 -2.80 -8.46
N ALA A 597 1.77 -2.52 -7.23
CA ALA A 597 1.17 -3.53 -6.36
C ALA A 597 -0.15 -3.02 -5.77
N ARG A 598 -1.10 -3.94 -5.65
CA ARG A 598 -2.45 -3.65 -5.16
C ARG A 598 -2.49 -3.62 -3.63
N ALA A 599 -3.21 -2.63 -3.09
CA ALA A 599 -3.56 -2.52 -1.69
C ALA A 599 -4.99 -1.99 -1.54
N ILE A 600 -5.92 -2.89 -1.19
CA ILE A 600 -7.32 -2.54 -0.97
C ILE A 600 -7.58 -2.43 0.52
N GLY A 601 -7.74 -1.21 1.02
CA GLY A 601 -8.11 -0.99 2.41
C GLY A 601 -9.56 -1.39 2.74
N VAL A 602 -10.10 -0.77 3.77
CA VAL A 602 -11.50 -0.97 4.22
C VAL A 602 -12.52 -0.32 3.27
N ILE A 603 -12.05 0.64 2.46
CA ILE A 603 -12.78 1.28 1.37
C ILE A 603 -12.18 0.74 0.07
N TYR A 604 -13.04 0.38 -0.88
CA TYR A 604 -12.60 0.00 -2.23
C TYR A 604 -13.40 0.78 -3.26
N LEU A 605 -12.75 1.44 -4.23
CA LEU A 605 -13.42 2.24 -5.26
C LEU A 605 -12.92 1.80 -6.64
N PRO A 606 -13.62 0.88 -7.34
CA PRO A 606 -13.19 0.35 -8.63
C PRO A 606 -12.93 1.42 -9.70
N ALA A 607 -13.70 2.51 -9.66
CA ALA A 607 -13.60 3.62 -10.63
C ALA A 607 -12.29 4.42 -10.50
N THR A 608 -11.65 4.43 -9.33
CA THR A 608 -10.41 5.17 -9.05
C THR A 608 -9.31 4.23 -8.59
N GLU A 609 -9.35 2.95 -8.98
CA GLU A 609 -8.51 1.91 -8.42
C GLU A 609 -7.01 2.21 -8.58
N ARG A 610 -6.59 2.65 -9.77
CA ARG A 610 -5.21 3.02 -10.06
C ARG A 610 -4.67 4.12 -9.13
N GLN A 611 -5.50 5.10 -8.78
CA GLN A 611 -5.09 6.25 -7.96
C GLN A 611 -5.19 5.97 -6.45
N SER A 612 -6.06 5.07 -6.03
CA SER A 612 -6.40 4.90 -4.61
C SER A 612 -5.98 3.56 -3.99
N HIS A 613 -5.72 2.54 -4.81
CA HIS A 613 -5.45 1.16 -4.37
C HIS A 613 -4.22 0.53 -5.04
N TYR A 614 -3.38 1.33 -5.68
CA TYR A 614 -2.11 0.89 -6.25
C TYR A 614 -1.00 1.89 -5.92
N TYR A 615 0.20 1.36 -5.73
CA TYR A 615 1.43 2.12 -5.52
C TYR A 615 2.62 1.35 -6.08
N HIS A 616 3.72 2.03 -6.39
CA HIS A 616 4.92 1.37 -6.88
C HIS A 616 5.71 0.72 -5.75
N VAL A 617 6.20 -0.50 -6.01
CA VAL A 617 6.98 -1.31 -5.08
C VAL A 617 8.10 -2.07 -5.77
N ARG A 618 9.14 -2.43 -5.02
CA ARG A 618 10.10 -3.49 -5.35
C ARG A 618 9.79 -4.71 -4.48
N PRO A 619 9.07 -5.72 -5.01
CA PRO A 619 8.61 -6.88 -4.24
C PRO A 619 9.69 -7.57 -3.40
N ALA A 620 10.87 -7.80 -3.97
CA ALA A 620 11.99 -8.49 -3.31
C ALA A 620 12.53 -7.73 -2.08
N ASP A 621 12.53 -6.39 -2.13
CA ASP A 621 12.97 -5.55 -1.03
C ASP A 621 11.87 -5.39 0.05
N GLN A 622 10.60 -5.43 -0.39
CA GLN A 622 9.44 -5.15 0.47
C GLN A 622 9.13 -6.33 1.41
N TYR A 623 9.26 -7.56 0.93
CA TYR A 623 8.91 -8.79 1.65
C TYR A 623 10.04 -9.83 1.53
N ASP A 624 10.10 -10.80 2.45
CA ASP A 624 10.99 -11.96 2.31
C ASP A 624 10.35 -13.06 1.44
N ALA A 625 9.01 -13.09 1.39
CA ALA A 625 8.25 -13.90 0.45
C ALA A 625 6.88 -13.27 0.14
N MET A 626 6.32 -13.61 -1.02
CA MET A 626 4.97 -13.24 -1.41
C MET A 626 4.14 -14.47 -1.74
N ILE A 627 2.92 -14.52 -1.21
CA ILE A 627 1.91 -15.54 -1.50
C ILE A 627 0.90 -14.94 -2.48
N HIS A 628 0.70 -15.59 -3.61
CA HIS A 628 -0.30 -15.20 -4.60
C HIS A 628 -1.48 -16.17 -4.59
N ILE A 629 -2.69 -15.63 -4.68
CA ILE A 629 -3.92 -16.38 -4.90
C ILE A 629 -4.67 -15.70 -6.05
N ASP A 630 -4.75 -16.36 -7.20
CA ASP A 630 -5.17 -15.75 -8.46
C ASP A 630 -6.61 -15.19 -8.42
N ARG A 631 -7.52 -15.96 -7.81
CA ARG A 631 -8.93 -15.57 -7.63
C ARG A 631 -9.37 -15.76 -6.19
N THR A 632 -9.91 -14.71 -5.60
CA THR A 632 -10.29 -14.68 -4.19
C THR A 632 -11.76 -14.31 -3.94
N HIS A 633 -12.28 -14.59 -2.75
CA HIS A 633 -13.66 -14.35 -2.36
C HIS A 633 -13.79 -13.36 -1.20
N ALA A 634 -14.93 -12.67 -1.16
CA ALA A 634 -15.23 -11.71 -0.11
C ALA A 634 -15.36 -12.39 1.27
N LEU A 635 -14.64 -11.85 2.25
CA LEU A 635 -14.64 -12.28 3.64
C LEU A 635 -16.04 -12.10 4.24
N ARG A 636 -16.60 -13.17 4.80
CA ARG A 636 -17.97 -13.14 5.35
C ARG A 636 -18.00 -12.50 6.75
N PRO A 637 -18.68 -11.35 6.94
CA PRO A 637 -18.91 -10.78 8.26
C PRO A 637 -19.77 -11.72 9.12
N LEU A 638 -19.65 -11.63 10.45
CA LEU A 638 -20.55 -12.37 11.36
C LEU A 638 -22.00 -11.91 11.22
N GLU A 639 -22.22 -10.60 11.02
CA GLU A 639 -23.52 -10.01 10.76
C GLU A 639 -23.63 -9.46 9.31
N PRO A 640 -23.88 -10.31 8.30
CA PRO A 640 -23.99 -9.84 6.91
C PRO A 640 -25.26 -8.99 6.71
N THR A 641 -25.09 -7.79 6.15
CA THR A 641 -26.21 -6.91 5.78
C THR A 641 -26.93 -7.43 4.53
N SER A 642 -28.15 -6.96 4.28
CA SER A 642 -28.88 -7.26 3.03
C SER A 642 -28.11 -6.80 1.79
N LEU A 643 -27.41 -5.66 1.88
CA LEU A 643 -26.54 -5.12 0.84
C LEU A 643 -25.35 -6.06 0.56
N TRP A 644 -24.73 -6.60 1.61
CA TRP A 644 -23.65 -7.58 1.46
C TRP A 644 -24.13 -8.87 0.78
N ILE A 645 -25.32 -9.37 1.14
CA ILE A 645 -25.91 -10.58 0.57
C ILE A 645 -26.20 -10.40 -0.92
N GLN A 646 -26.79 -9.26 -1.31
CA GLN A 646 -27.02 -8.91 -2.71
C GLN A 646 -25.69 -8.85 -3.48
N GLY A 647 -24.71 -8.11 -2.93
CA GLY A 647 -23.41 -7.88 -3.56
C GLY A 647 -23.51 -6.99 -4.81
N GLN A 648 -22.36 -6.58 -5.33
CA GLN A 648 -22.30 -5.83 -6.59
C GLN A 648 -22.38 -6.78 -7.79
N THR A 649 -23.21 -6.42 -8.77
CA THR A 649 -23.26 -7.08 -10.07
C THR A 649 -21.98 -6.75 -10.86
N PRO A 650 -21.28 -7.71 -11.48
CA PRO A 650 -20.13 -7.42 -12.34
C PRO A 650 -20.52 -6.46 -13.49
N GLU A 651 -19.65 -5.50 -13.82
CA GLU A 651 -19.88 -4.48 -14.87
C GLU A 651 -20.08 -5.07 -16.28
N THR A 652 -19.93 -6.39 -16.47
CA THR A 652 -20.16 -7.09 -17.75
C THR A 652 -21.63 -7.43 -18.03
N TYR A 653 -22.58 -7.04 -17.17
CA TYR A 653 -24.00 -7.16 -17.51
C TYR A 653 -24.41 -5.97 -18.40
N PRO A 654 -24.85 -6.19 -19.65
CA PRO A 654 -25.40 -5.10 -20.43
C PRO A 654 -26.70 -4.66 -19.74
N SER A 655 -26.68 -3.50 -19.09
CA SER A 655 -27.91 -2.82 -18.65
C SER A 655 -28.54 -2.17 -19.89
N GLY A 656 -29.06 -3.01 -20.77
CA GLY A 656 -29.96 -2.65 -21.84
C GLY A 656 -31.35 -3.12 -21.48
N LEU A 657 -32.13 -2.25 -20.83
CA LEU A 657 -33.56 -2.04 -21.03
C LEU A 657 -34.00 -0.73 -20.39
#